data_AF-A0A2R6Q8S3-F1
#
_entry.id   AF-A0A2R6Q8S3-F1
#
_cell.length_a   1.000
_cell.length_b   1.000
_cell.length_c   1.000
_cell.angle_alpha   90.00
_cell.angle_beta   90.00
_cell.angle_gamma   90.00
#
_symmetry.space_group_name_H-M   'P 1'
#
loop_
_entity.id
_entity.type
_entity.pdbx_description
1 polymer ?
#
loop_
_entity_poly.entity_id
_entity_poly.type
_entity_poly.pdbx_seq_one_letter_code
_entity_poly.pdbx_strand_id
1 'polypeptide(L)'
;MLSRSYFNLLNLDDYLRPDRTRIPRVMTVPGIISDFENDGEAEYDAVSSANQERRIIVANQLPVRAHRDAAAKRWCFDWDKDALALQLKDGFPNDVEVVFVGCLKAEIDVSEQDAVAQSLVENFRCFPVFLPVETQIKFYHGFCKHYLWPLFHYMLPLTPDNGLRFHRSLWQAYVSANKAFADTIMEVINPDEDYVWIHDYHLMVLPTFLRKMFHRIKLGFFLHNLFPSSEIYRTLPVRDEILRGLLNCDLIGFHTFDYARHFLSCCSRMLGLDYQSKRGYIGLDYYGRTVSIKILPVGIHMGQLESVISLDETARKIVELKGRFEGKIVMLGVDDMDLFKGISLKFLATGNLLEEHPELRGKVVLVQIVNPARSSGKDVQEVQNEINNVANEVNSRYGEPGYEPIVFVNGPVSTQDKVAYYAISECCVVNAVRDGMNLVPYTYTVSRQGSPDLDKASGLNGSSRKSVIIVSEFIGCSPSLSGAIRVNPWNIDSVSDAMNLAITMPEAEKQMRHEKHYKYISSHDVAYWARSFDQDLERACREHYRKRCWGIGFGLGFRVVALGPNFRKLAVEHIVYAFNKTNSRLILLDYDGTMMPKGSVDKSPSDEVIKVLNGLCNDPKNVVFIVSGRGKESLSKWFSPCEKLGLSAEHGYFTRWIKDSPWESCLLAMDFDWMKIALPVMEHYMEATDGSFIEQKESALVWHHQEADPDFGTWQAKELLDHLESVLANEPVVVKRGQHIVEVKPQGVSKGVVVESLIATMRTRGKAPDFVLCVGDDRSDEDMFEMIARSVTNPSLPSIAEVFACTVGQKPSMAKYYLDDTSDVIKMLQGVASASGQLNKPALCEVSFEGPL
;
A
#
# COMPACT_ATOMS: atom_id res chain seq x y z
N MET A 1 -22.88 43.18 -6.76
CA MET A 1 -23.48 43.39 -5.43
C MET A 1 -22.60 42.69 -4.41
N LEU A 2 -22.23 43.42 -3.36
CA LEU A 2 -21.19 43.13 -2.37
C LEU A 2 -21.63 42.17 -1.25
N SER A 3 -20.64 41.48 -0.66
CA SER A 3 -20.53 41.07 0.77
C SER A 3 -21.38 39.85 1.21
N ARG A 4 -20.92 38.90 2.05
CA ARG A 4 -19.92 38.96 3.13
C ARG A 4 -19.36 37.57 3.45
N SER A 5 -18.04 37.51 3.56
CA SER A 5 -17.24 36.52 4.27
C SER A 5 -17.47 36.61 5.79
N TYR A 6 -17.39 35.47 6.49
CA TYR A 6 -17.01 35.42 7.91
C TYR A 6 -16.02 34.27 8.14
N PHE A 7 -14.76 34.68 8.18
CA PHE A 7 -13.62 33.99 8.77
C PHE A 7 -13.57 34.32 10.28
N ASN A 8 -12.86 33.46 11.02
CA ASN A 8 -12.28 33.61 12.36
C ASN A 8 -13.12 33.16 13.58
N LEU A 9 -12.58 32.17 14.32
CA LEU A 9 -11.85 32.40 15.59
C LEU A 9 -11.64 31.07 16.33
N LEU A 10 -10.46 30.46 16.20
CA LEU A 10 -9.82 29.71 17.29
C LEU A 10 -8.32 30.01 17.22
N ASN A 11 -7.92 30.92 18.11
CA ASN A 11 -6.58 31.39 18.51
C ASN A 11 -5.55 30.22 18.56
N LEU A 12 -4.27 30.29 18.19
CA LEU A 12 -3.28 31.40 18.12
C LEU A 12 -3.22 32.23 19.41
N ASP A 13 -2.88 31.55 20.51
CA ASP A 13 -1.96 32.04 21.55
C ASP A 13 -1.76 30.93 22.60
N ASP A 14 -0.58 30.31 22.59
CA ASP A 14 0.12 29.76 23.76
C ASP A 14 1.52 29.29 23.34
N TYR A 15 2.31 30.23 22.83
CA TYR A 15 3.77 30.14 22.86
C TYR A 15 4.26 31.18 23.86
N LEU A 16 4.78 30.70 25.00
CA LEU A 16 5.73 31.31 25.94
C LEU A 16 5.31 31.07 27.40
N ARG A 17 5.98 30.15 28.10
CA ARG A 17 6.43 30.29 29.52
C ARG A 17 7.29 29.10 29.99
N PRO A 18 8.05 29.21 31.11
CA PRO A 18 9.51 29.31 31.08
C PRO A 18 10.25 28.15 31.78
N ASP A 19 11.56 28.09 31.52
CA ASP A 19 12.65 27.46 32.30
C ASP A 19 12.34 26.21 33.14
N ARG A 20 12.76 25.04 32.64
CA ARG A 20 13.34 23.96 33.47
C ARG A 20 14.54 23.30 32.77
N THR A 21 15.72 23.64 33.30
CA THR A 21 16.98 22.87 33.34
C THR A 21 17.43 22.10 32.09
N ARG A 22 18.25 22.79 31.28
CA ARG A 22 19.11 22.22 30.22
C ARG A 22 20.32 21.47 30.78
N ILE A 23 20.67 20.34 30.14
CA ILE A 23 22.02 19.76 30.06
C ILE A 23 22.27 19.45 28.56
N PRO A 24 23.49 19.63 28.00
CA PRO A 24 23.66 20.40 26.77
C PRO A 24 23.65 19.59 25.46
N ARG A 25 23.08 20.21 24.42
CA ARG A 25 23.27 19.88 23.00
C ARG A 25 24.58 20.47 22.50
N VAL A 26 25.38 19.67 21.79
CA VAL A 26 26.44 20.17 20.91
C VAL A 26 25.79 20.67 19.63
N MET A 27 26.08 21.94 19.29
CA MET A 27 25.60 22.60 18.08
C MET A 27 26.40 22.17 16.84
N THR A 28 25.72 21.97 15.72
CA THR A 28 26.28 22.24 14.40
C THR A 28 25.28 23.04 13.55
N VAL A 29 25.79 24.12 12.97
CA VAL A 29 25.12 25.16 12.17
C VAL A 29 25.03 24.69 10.71
N PRO A 30 24.02 25.12 9.90
CA PRO A 30 23.90 24.67 8.51
C PRO A 30 24.90 25.37 7.59
N GLY A 31 25.71 24.58 6.88
CA GLY A 31 26.72 25.03 5.94
C GLY A 31 26.24 24.95 4.49
N ILE A 32 26.38 26.07 3.79
CA ILE A 32 26.24 26.28 2.34
C ILE A 32 27.18 25.33 1.57
N ILE A 33 26.66 24.61 0.58
CA ILE A 33 27.47 23.81 -0.34
C ILE A 33 28.05 24.76 -1.41
N SER A 34 29.36 24.94 -1.40
CA SER A 34 30.11 25.52 -2.51
C SER A 34 30.91 24.41 -3.20
N ASP A 35 30.73 24.32 -4.53
CA ASP A 35 31.46 23.46 -5.45
C ASP A 35 32.97 23.65 -5.35
N PHE A 36 33.74 22.57 -5.18
CA PHE A 36 35.11 22.45 -5.71
C PHE A 36 35.52 20.96 -5.78
N GLU A 37 35.86 20.50 -6.98
CA GLU A 37 36.60 19.27 -7.26
C GLU A 37 38.06 19.43 -6.80
N ASN A 38 38.61 18.45 -6.08
CA ASN A 38 40.01 18.05 -6.26
C ASN A 38 40.31 16.67 -5.65
N ASP A 39 41.07 15.87 -6.40
CA ASP A 39 41.64 14.58 -6.03
C ASP A 39 42.65 14.68 -4.87
N GLY A 40 42.71 13.64 -4.03
CA GLY A 40 43.81 13.44 -3.09
C GLY A 40 43.48 12.52 -1.91
N GLU A 41 43.98 11.29 -1.96
CA GLU A 41 44.00 10.34 -0.84
C GLU A 41 44.74 10.93 0.38
N ALA A 42 44.08 10.93 1.54
CA ALA A 42 44.73 11.02 2.85
C ALA A 42 43.85 10.35 3.91
N GLU A 43 44.35 9.21 4.43
CA GLU A 43 43.84 8.54 5.61
C GLU A 43 43.87 9.47 6.82
N TYR A 44 42.69 9.73 7.39
CA TYR A 44 42.54 10.25 8.74
C TYR A 44 41.64 9.29 9.52
N ASP A 45 42.24 8.62 10.49
CA ASP A 45 41.59 7.81 11.53
C ASP A 45 40.58 8.67 12.32
N ALA A 46 39.35 8.75 11.81
CA ALA A 46 38.19 9.07 12.61
C ALA A 46 37.68 7.76 13.20
N VAL A 47 37.71 7.66 14.53
CA VAL A 47 37.04 6.59 15.27
C VAL A 47 35.55 6.68 14.97
N SER A 48 35.13 5.95 13.94
CA SER A 48 33.75 5.66 13.60
C SER A 48 33.16 4.89 14.78
N SER A 49 32.34 5.56 15.59
CA SER A 49 31.32 4.85 16.36
C SER A 49 30.47 4.13 15.31
N ALA A 50 30.58 2.80 15.24
CA ALA A 50 29.82 1.99 14.30
C ALA A 50 28.35 2.45 14.31
N ASN A 51 27.89 3.02 13.19
CA ASN A 51 26.54 3.53 13.03
C ASN A 51 25.59 2.34 13.16
N GLN A 52 25.03 2.15 14.36
CA GLN A 52 24.20 1.00 14.66
C GLN A 52 22.82 1.24 14.05
N GLU A 53 22.47 0.47 13.02
CA GLU A 53 21.16 0.59 12.39
C GLU A 53 20.05 0.32 13.40
N ARG A 54 18.99 1.13 13.36
CA ARG A 54 17.90 1.06 14.34
C ARG A 54 16.53 0.89 13.70
N ARG A 55 15.72 0.03 14.29
CA ARG A 55 14.33 -0.27 13.91
C ARG A 55 13.39 0.14 15.05
N ILE A 56 12.42 0.98 14.76
CA ILE A 56 11.39 1.42 15.69
C ILE A 56 10.10 0.65 15.38
N ILE A 57 9.75 -0.27 16.27
CA ILE A 57 8.56 -1.11 16.16
C ILE A 57 7.42 -0.43 16.92
N VAL A 58 6.35 -0.10 16.21
CA VAL A 58 5.21 0.65 16.76
C VAL A 58 3.97 -0.23 16.74
N ALA A 59 3.42 -0.52 17.91
CA ALA A 59 2.21 -1.31 18.06
C ALA A 59 1.30 -0.68 19.13
N ASN A 60 0.00 -0.99 19.10
CA ASN A 60 -0.95 -0.46 20.08
C ASN A 60 -0.51 -0.72 21.53
N GLN A 61 0.11 -1.88 21.80
CA GLN A 61 0.59 -2.26 23.12
C GLN A 61 2.08 -2.58 23.10
N LEU A 62 2.80 -2.15 24.13
CA LEU A 62 4.18 -2.54 24.34
C LEU A 62 4.29 -4.05 24.66
N PRO A 63 5.40 -4.69 24.28
CA PRO A 63 5.69 -6.09 24.59
C PRO A 63 6.12 -6.31 26.06
N VAL A 64 5.51 -5.61 27.02
CA VAL A 64 5.83 -5.72 28.45
C VAL A 64 4.55 -5.93 29.27
N ARG A 65 4.69 -6.71 30.35
CA ARG A 65 3.67 -6.90 31.38
C ARG A 65 4.03 -5.97 32.54
N ALA A 66 3.11 -5.08 32.88
CA ALA A 66 3.26 -4.18 34.02
C ALA A 66 2.47 -4.73 35.22
N HIS A 67 3.11 -4.78 36.38
CA HIS A 67 2.45 -5.15 37.64
C HIS A 67 2.94 -4.25 38.78
N ARG A 68 2.06 -3.97 39.74
CA ARG A 68 2.38 -3.12 40.88
C ARG A 68 2.88 -3.98 42.03
N ASP A 69 4.10 -3.74 42.49
CA ASP A 69 4.64 -4.36 43.69
C ASP A 69 4.02 -3.70 44.92
N ALA A 70 3.17 -4.46 45.64
CA ALA A 70 2.48 -4.00 46.84
C ALA A 70 3.44 -3.65 47.99
N ALA A 71 4.63 -4.27 48.05
CA ALA A 71 5.61 -4.05 49.11
C ALA A 71 6.48 -2.82 48.84
N ALA A 72 6.95 -2.64 47.60
CA ALA A 72 7.82 -1.54 47.22
C ALA A 72 7.08 -0.28 46.69
N LYS A 73 5.75 -0.34 46.55
CA LYS A 73 4.90 0.72 45.96
C LYS A 73 5.41 1.23 44.60
N ARG A 74 6.08 0.37 43.82
CA ARG A 74 6.66 0.70 42.51
C ARG A 74 6.09 -0.20 41.42
N TRP A 75 6.18 0.27 40.19
CA TRP A 75 5.88 -0.54 39.02
C TRP A 75 7.05 -1.47 38.70
N CYS A 76 6.73 -2.72 38.43
CA CYS A 76 7.64 -3.75 37.95
C CYS A 76 7.20 -4.19 36.56
N PHE A 77 8.19 -4.51 35.72
CA PHE A 77 7.97 -4.83 34.31
C PHE A 77 8.70 -6.11 33.95
N ASP A 78 8.03 -6.96 33.17
CA ASP A 78 8.61 -8.16 32.57
C ASP A 78 8.30 -8.21 31.08
N TRP A 79 9.16 -8.84 30.29
CA TRP A 79 8.87 -9.09 28.88
C TRP A 79 7.65 -9.97 28.70
N ASP A 80 6.72 -9.54 27.84
CA ASP A 80 5.63 -10.37 27.36
C ASP A 80 6.14 -11.28 26.24
N LYS A 81 6.66 -12.45 26.59
CA LYS A 81 7.27 -13.41 25.64
C LYS A 81 6.31 -13.84 24.52
N ASP A 82 5.01 -13.75 24.76
CA ASP A 82 3.96 -14.10 23.78
C ASP A 82 3.63 -12.94 22.82
N ALA A 83 4.20 -11.75 23.03
CA ALA A 83 3.95 -10.60 22.18
C ALA A 83 4.70 -10.72 20.85
N LEU A 84 3.95 -10.67 19.74
CA LEU A 84 4.50 -10.69 18.39
C LEU A 84 5.56 -9.60 18.15
N ALA A 85 5.33 -8.40 18.71
CA ALA A 85 6.28 -7.30 18.62
C ALA A 85 7.65 -7.63 19.24
N LEU A 86 7.70 -8.48 20.28
CA LEU A 86 8.96 -8.95 20.84
C LEU A 86 9.57 -10.04 19.96
N GLN A 87 8.75 -11.02 19.56
CA GLN A 87 9.21 -12.20 18.82
C GLN A 87 9.81 -11.85 17.45
N LEU A 88 9.32 -10.79 16.80
CA LEU A 88 9.86 -10.35 15.52
C LEU A 88 11.29 -9.80 15.61
N LYS A 89 11.77 -9.48 16.82
CA LYS A 89 13.13 -8.99 17.05
C LYS A 89 14.17 -9.99 16.52
N ASP A 90 13.89 -11.28 16.66
CA ASP A 90 14.79 -12.37 16.27
C ASP A 90 14.92 -12.52 14.74
N GLY A 91 14.10 -11.80 13.97
CA GLY A 91 14.26 -11.68 12.52
C GLY A 91 15.35 -10.70 12.09
N PHE A 92 15.78 -9.79 12.96
CA PHE A 92 16.80 -8.80 12.64
C PHE A 92 18.22 -9.31 12.96
N PRO A 93 19.24 -8.78 12.26
CA PRO A 93 20.63 -8.99 12.63
C PRO A 93 20.96 -8.54 14.06
N ASN A 94 21.92 -9.19 14.73
CA ASN A 94 22.27 -8.91 16.13
C ASN A 94 22.85 -7.50 16.37
N ASP A 95 23.38 -6.88 15.32
CA ASP A 95 23.90 -5.52 15.30
C ASP A 95 22.79 -4.48 15.16
N VAL A 96 21.56 -4.85 14.76
CA VAL A 96 20.44 -3.92 14.66
C VAL A 96 19.82 -3.65 16.02
N GLU A 97 19.73 -2.38 16.39
CA GLU A 97 19.01 -1.95 17.59
C GLU A 97 17.49 -1.93 17.34
N VAL A 98 16.73 -2.53 18.25
CA VAL A 98 15.26 -2.54 18.19
C VAL A 98 14.67 -1.76 19.37
N VAL A 99 13.82 -0.79 19.03
CA VAL A 99 13.10 0.07 19.96
C VAL A 99 11.60 -0.16 19.83
N PHE A 100 10.87 -0.15 20.94
CA PHE A 100 9.42 -0.39 20.94
C PHE A 100 8.65 0.86 21.37
N VAL A 101 7.57 1.19 20.66
CA VAL A 101 6.64 2.28 21.00
C VAL A 101 5.22 1.73 21.11
N GLY A 102 4.52 2.02 22.21
CA GLY A 102 3.16 1.54 22.44
C GLY A 102 2.55 1.93 23.79
N CYS A 103 1.26 1.62 24.00
CA CYS A 103 0.62 1.81 25.30
C CYS A 103 0.94 0.65 26.27
N LEU A 104 0.91 0.92 27.57
CA LEU A 104 0.96 -0.14 28.60
C LEU A 104 -0.40 -0.79 28.78
N LYS A 105 -0.41 -2.08 29.16
CA LYS A 105 -1.61 -2.81 29.60
C LYS A 105 -1.99 -2.50 31.06
N ALA A 106 -1.74 -1.27 31.50
CA ALA A 106 -1.99 -0.81 32.87
C ALA A 106 -2.26 0.70 32.87
N GLU A 107 -3.14 1.15 33.77
CA GLU A 107 -3.39 2.57 34.02
C GLU A 107 -2.29 3.12 34.95
N ILE A 108 -1.58 4.14 34.48
CA ILE A 108 -0.48 4.79 35.20
C ILE A 108 -0.90 6.21 35.56
N ASP A 109 -0.85 6.52 36.86
CA ASP A 109 -1.12 7.88 37.36
C ASP A 109 -0.15 8.89 36.76
N VAL A 110 -0.64 10.08 36.42
CA VAL A 110 0.16 11.13 35.75
C VAL A 110 1.43 11.49 36.52
N SER A 111 1.39 11.43 37.86
CA SER A 111 2.56 11.69 38.71
C SER A 111 3.65 10.63 38.63
N GLU A 112 3.33 9.40 38.19
CA GLU A 112 4.25 8.27 38.08
C GLU A 112 4.76 8.06 36.63
N GLN A 113 4.18 8.74 35.64
CA GLN A 113 4.45 8.51 34.21
C GLN A 113 5.92 8.73 33.83
N ASP A 114 6.56 9.79 34.31
CA ASP A 114 7.98 10.08 34.00
C ASP A 114 8.90 8.99 34.54
N ALA A 115 8.69 8.54 35.78
CA ALA A 115 9.48 7.48 36.39
C ALA A 115 9.28 6.13 35.69
N VAL A 116 8.04 5.83 35.30
CA VAL A 116 7.70 4.62 34.53
C VAL A 116 8.35 4.66 33.14
N ALA A 117 8.27 5.80 32.44
CA ALA A 117 8.89 5.98 31.13
C ALA A 117 10.40 5.80 31.20
N GLN A 118 11.07 6.43 32.16
CA GLN A 118 12.51 6.27 32.36
C GLN A 118 12.89 4.80 32.60
N SER A 119 12.17 4.11 33.50
CA SER A 119 12.42 2.69 33.78
C SER A 119 12.24 1.80 32.55
N LEU A 120 11.26 2.08 31.70
CA LEU A 120 11.00 1.30 30.48
C LEU A 120 12.03 1.56 29.38
N VAL A 121 12.49 2.80 29.24
CA VAL A 121 13.53 3.17 28.28
C VAL A 121 14.87 2.53 28.66
N GLU A 122 15.29 2.68 29.92
CA GLU A 122 16.59 2.18 30.40
C GLU A 122 16.68 0.65 30.38
N ASN A 123 15.63 -0.06 30.83
CA ASN A 123 15.70 -1.51 31.01
C ASN A 123 15.14 -2.30 29.82
N PHE A 124 14.22 -1.72 29.04
CA PHE A 124 13.47 -2.43 28.00
C PHE A 124 13.54 -1.75 26.63
N ARG A 125 14.15 -0.56 26.49
CA ARG A 125 14.11 0.24 25.26
C ARG A 125 12.68 0.43 24.73
N CYS A 126 11.74 0.54 25.67
CA CYS A 126 10.33 0.71 25.42
C CYS A 126 9.93 2.14 25.75
N PHE A 127 9.28 2.81 24.80
CA PHE A 127 8.78 4.17 24.94
C PHE A 127 7.26 4.12 25.09
N PRO A 128 6.73 4.33 26.31
CA PRO A 128 5.30 4.26 26.56
C PRO A 128 4.58 5.48 25.98
N VAL A 129 3.46 5.22 25.30
CA VAL A 129 2.50 6.24 24.91
C VAL A 129 1.41 6.31 25.98
N PHE A 130 1.37 7.40 26.73
CA PHE A 130 0.31 7.62 27.71
C PHE A 130 -0.88 8.32 27.06
N LEU A 131 -2.03 7.66 27.05
CA LEU A 131 -3.28 8.22 26.57
C LEU A 131 -4.18 8.58 27.76
N PRO A 132 -4.90 9.72 27.72
CA PRO A 132 -5.97 9.97 28.67
C PRO A 132 -7.00 8.84 28.63
N VAL A 133 -7.52 8.44 29.80
CA VAL A 133 -8.45 7.29 29.94
C VAL A 133 -9.66 7.42 29.00
N GLU A 134 -10.26 8.62 28.90
CA GLU A 134 -11.39 8.86 28.01
C GLU A 134 -11.00 8.67 26.52
N THR A 135 -9.82 9.14 26.12
CA THR A 135 -9.30 8.96 24.76
C THR A 135 -9.05 7.47 24.51
N GLN A 136 -8.43 6.74 25.44
CA GLN A 136 -8.17 5.31 25.31
C GLN A 136 -9.45 4.51 25.13
N ILE A 137 -10.50 4.78 25.92
CA ILE A 137 -11.79 4.10 25.81
C ILE A 137 -12.43 4.38 24.44
N LYS A 138 -12.51 5.64 24.02
CA LYS A 138 -13.12 6.01 22.73
C LYS A 138 -12.33 5.50 21.53
N PHE A 139 -11.00 5.53 21.62
CA PHE A 139 -10.08 5.03 20.59
C PHE A 139 -10.15 3.51 20.48
N TYR A 140 -9.81 2.80 21.56
CA TYR A 140 -9.60 1.36 21.53
C TYR A 140 -10.93 0.60 21.57
N HIS A 141 -11.75 0.83 22.60
CA HIS A 141 -13.02 0.13 22.70
C HIS A 141 -14.03 0.65 21.66
N GLY A 142 -14.19 1.97 21.57
CA GLY A 142 -15.16 2.59 20.64
C GLY A 142 -14.81 2.41 19.16
N PHE A 143 -13.75 3.08 18.69
CA PHE A 143 -13.45 3.11 17.26
C PHE A 143 -12.81 1.81 16.74
N CYS A 144 -11.81 1.27 17.45
CA CYS A 144 -11.10 0.08 17.00
C CYS A 144 -11.96 -1.19 17.16
N LYS A 145 -12.46 -1.48 18.37
CA LYS A 145 -13.14 -2.75 18.68
C LYS A 145 -14.63 -2.78 18.35
N HIS A 146 -15.38 -1.72 18.61
CA HIS A 146 -16.82 -1.71 18.35
C HIS A 146 -17.20 -1.23 16.94
N TYR A 147 -16.29 -0.56 16.23
CA TYR A 147 -16.57 -0.03 14.89
C TYR A 147 -15.71 -0.67 13.78
N LEU A 148 -14.38 -0.46 13.79
CA LEU A 148 -13.50 -0.98 12.72
C LEU A 148 -13.42 -2.51 12.70
N TRP A 149 -13.31 -3.16 13.86
CA TRP A 149 -13.18 -4.62 13.94
C TRP A 149 -14.39 -5.34 13.32
N PRO A 150 -15.65 -5.06 13.72
CA PRO A 150 -16.84 -5.55 13.03
C PRO A 150 -16.84 -5.29 11.52
N LEU A 151 -16.54 -4.06 11.11
CA LEU A 151 -16.58 -3.67 9.71
C LEU A 151 -15.58 -4.46 8.87
N PHE A 152 -14.34 -4.63 9.35
CA PHE A 152 -13.30 -5.38 8.66
C PHE A 152 -13.61 -6.89 8.63
N HIS A 153 -14.46 -7.38 9.54
CA HIS A 153 -15.00 -8.74 9.55
C HIS A 153 -16.37 -8.86 8.86
N TYR A 154 -16.72 -7.90 7.98
CA TYR A 154 -17.92 -7.93 7.14
C TYR A 154 -19.25 -7.83 7.91
N MET A 155 -19.22 -7.30 9.15
CA MET A 155 -20.43 -7.00 9.92
C MET A 155 -20.79 -5.52 9.80
N LEU A 156 -21.88 -5.24 9.08
CA LEU A 156 -22.42 -3.87 8.92
C LEU A 156 -23.48 -3.56 9.99
N PRO A 157 -23.47 -2.35 10.58
CA PRO A 157 -24.47 -1.91 11.55
C PRO A 157 -25.79 -1.49 10.86
N LEU A 158 -26.49 -2.48 10.28
CA LEU A 158 -27.76 -2.27 9.56
C LEU A 158 -28.90 -1.86 10.51
N THR A 159 -28.95 -2.47 11.69
CA THR A 159 -29.92 -2.16 12.76
C THR A 159 -29.17 -1.58 13.98
N PRO A 160 -29.87 -0.87 14.89
CA PRO A 160 -29.27 -0.44 16.16
C PRO A 160 -28.72 -1.59 17.01
N ASP A 161 -29.22 -2.81 16.80
CA ASP A 161 -28.78 -4.01 17.50
C ASP A 161 -27.52 -4.64 16.88
N ASN A 162 -27.21 -4.37 15.60
CA ASN A 162 -26.14 -5.05 14.84
C ASN A 162 -24.78 -4.32 14.85
N GLY A 163 -24.42 -3.71 15.98
CA GLY A 163 -23.13 -3.04 16.17
C GLY A 163 -23.19 -1.50 16.14
N LEU A 164 -22.03 -0.87 16.33
CA LEU A 164 -21.95 0.57 16.55
C LEU A 164 -22.00 1.35 15.23
N ARG A 165 -22.81 2.42 15.16
CA ARG A 165 -22.82 3.35 14.03
C ARG A 165 -21.62 4.29 14.08
N PHE A 166 -21.28 4.92 12.96
CA PHE A 166 -20.19 5.89 12.92
C PHE A 166 -20.46 7.08 13.84
N HIS A 167 -19.51 7.37 14.72
CA HIS A 167 -19.52 8.55 15.58
C HIS A 167 -18.24 9.36 15.39
N ARG A 168 -18.40 10.64 15.04
CA ARG A 168 -17.28 11.56 14.78
C ARG A 168 -16.34 11.72 15.98
N SER A 169 -16.88 11.68 17.21
CA SER A 169 -16.07 11.76 18.44
C SER A 169 -15.12 10.57 18.61
N LEU A 170 -15.53 9.36 18.18
CA LEU A 170 -14.68 8.17 18.20
C LEU A 170 -13.55 8.28 17.17
N TRP A 171 -13.87 8.80 15.98
CA TRP A 171 -12.86 9.11 14.98
C TRP A 171 -11.85 10.16 15.48
N GLN A 172 -12.31 11.23 16.13
CA GLN A 172 -11.43 12.24 16.71
C GLN A 172 -10.52 11.65 17.79
N ALA A 173 -11.02 10.75 18.63
CA ALA A 173 -10.20 10.02 19.60
C ALA A 173 -9.16 9.12 18.91
N TYR A 174 -9.53 8.45 17.82
CA TYR A 174 -8.60 7.63 17.02
C TYR A 174 -7.46 8.46 16.42
N VAL A 175 -7.80 9.62 15.82
CA VAL A 175 -6.82 10.56 15.27
C VAL A 175 -5.93 11.14 16.38
N SER A 176 -6.52 11.47 17.55
CA SER A 176 -5.77 12.01 18.70
C SER A 176 -4.80 10.98 19.29
N ALA A 177 -5.22 9.72 19.41
CA ALA A 177 -4.34 8.64 19.84
C ALA A 177 -3.18 8.45 18.85
N ASN A 178 -3.47 8.36 17.55
CA ASN A 178 -2.43 8.25 16.51
C ASN A 178 -1.46 9.43 16.52
N LYS A 179 -1.94 10.64 16.84
CA LYS A 179 -1.08 11.81 17.02
C LYS A 179 -0.16 11.66 18.24
N ALA A 180 -0.66 11.21 19.39
CA ALA A 180 0.18 10.97 20.58
C ALA A 180 1.27 9.91 20.34
N PHE A 181 0.97 8.88 19.55
CA PHE A 181 1.97 7.93 19.06
C PHE A 181 3.02 8.61 18.19
N ALA A 182 2.62 9.48 17.26
CA ALA A 182 3.56 10.25 16.44
C ALA A 182 4.45 11.16 17.30
N ASP A 183 3.87 11.84 18.30
CA ASP A 183 4.58 12.71 19.23
C ASP A 183 5.68 11.94 19.98
N THR A 184 5.36 10.75 20.48
CA THR A 184 6.35 9.87 21.17
C THR A 184 7.45 9.39 20.22
N ILE A 185 7.13 9.03 18.97
CA ILE A 185 8.13 8.59 17.99
C ILE A 185 9.09 9.75 17.65
N MET A 186 8.58 10.97 17.55
CA MET A 186 9.39 12.15 17.23
C MET A 186 10.45 12.46 18.30
N GLU A 187 10.25 12.03 19.54
CA GLU A 187 11.22 12.22 20.62
C GLU A 187 12.45 11.31 20.47
N VAL A 188 12.30 10.17 19.77
CA VAL A 188 13.33 9.10 19.75
C VAL A 188 14.00 8.94 18.41
N ILE A 189 13.32 9.31 17.31
CA ILE A 189 13.71 8.97 15.95
C ILE A 189 14.87 9.81 15.41
N ASN A 190 15.79 9.14 14.70
CA ASN A 190 16.70 9.74 13.74
C ASN A 190 16.11 9.54 12.34
N PRO A 191 15.50 10.57 11.72
CA PRO A 191 14.67 10.42 10.52
C PRO A 191 15.45 10.01 9.26
N ASP A 192 16.77 10.20 9.24
CA ASP A 192 17.61 9.87 8.08
C ASP A 192 18.07 8.40 8.10
N GLU A 193 18.23 7.82 9.29
CA GLU A 193 18.80 6.49 9.49
C GLU A 193 17.76 5.44 9.86
N ASP A 194 16.82 5.78 10.75
CA ASP A 194 15.89 4.81 11.33
C ASP A 194 14.81 4.35 10.36
N TYR A 195 14.33 3.14 10.61
CA TYR A 195 13.12 2.60 10.00
C TYR A 195 12.03 2.48 11.04
N VAL A 196 10.83 2.97 10.71
CA VAL A 196 9.64 2.81 11.56
C VAL A 196 8.74 1.75 10.95
N TRP A 197 8.45 0.72 11.72
CA TRP A 197 7.54 -0.33 11.34
C TRP A 197 6.28 -0.29 12.22
N ILE A 198 5.17 0.12 11.60
CA ILE A 198 3.88 0.32 12.24
C ILE A 198 3.01 -0.93 12.09
N HIS A 199 2.35 -1.36 13.16
CA HIS A 199 1.52 -2.54 13.18
C HIS A 199 0.04 -2.24 13.42
N ASP A 200 -0.77 -2.83 12.53
CA ASP A 200 -2.19 -3.11 12.67
C ASP A 200 -3.17 -1.93 12.56
N TYR A 201 -4.47 -2.25 12.49
CA TYR A 201 -5.56 -1.30 12.21
C TYR A 201 -5.72 -0.18 13.26
N HIS A 202 -5.08 -0.29 14.42
CA HIS A 202 -5.09 0.74 15.46
C HIS A 202 -4.36 2.03 15.00
N LEU A 203 -3.40 1.89 14.08
CA LEU A 203 -2.44 2.95 13.75
C LEU A 203 -2.39 3.31 12.26
N MET A 204 -3.51 3.19 11.53
CA MET A 204 -3.52 3.35 10.05
C MET A 204 -3.31 4.78 9.56
N VAL A 205 -3.52 5.79 10.43
CA VAL A 205 -3.31 7.21 10.07
C VAL A 205 -2.01 7.79 10.65
N LEU A 206 -1.33 7.03 11.51
CA LEU A 206 0.01 7.37 12.03
C LEU A 206 1.02 7.72 10.93
N PRO A 207 1.09 7.01 9.79
CA PRO A 207 2.07 7.33 8.75
C PRO A 207 1.95 8.76 8.22
N THR A 208 0.74 9.33 8.15
CA THR A 208 0.54 10.71 7.72
C THR A 208 1.16 11.72 8.66
N PHE A 209 1.04 11.51 9.98
CA PHE A 209 1.65 12.40 10.97
C PHE A 209 3.18 12.39 10.87
N LEU A 210 3.76 11.20 10.76
CA LEU A 210 5.21 11.04 10.66
C LEU A 210 5.75 11.63 9.35
N ARG A 211 5.12 11.31 8.22
CA ARG A 211 5.55 11.79 6.89
C ARG A 211 5.39 13.30 6.74
N LYS A 212 4.42 13.91 7.43
CA LYS A 212 4.23 15.38 7.47
C LYS A 212 5.41 16.09 8.14
N MET A 213 6.01 15.48 9.15
CA MET A 213 7.15 16.04 9.88
C MET A 213 8.45 15.75 9.14
N PHE A 214 8.60 14.54 8.61
CA PHE A 214 9.78 14.09 7.91
C PHE A 214 9.40 13.48 6.55
N HIS A 215 9.55 14.23 5.45
CA HIS A 215 9.12 13.77 4.13
C HIS A 215 9.83 12.50 3.63
N ARG A 216 11.01 12.19 4.18
CA ARG A 216 11.89 11.07 3.76
C ARG A 216 11.99 9.94 4.78
N ILE A 217 11.28 10.03 5.90
CA ILE A 217 11.25 8.97 6.93
C ILE A 217 10.89 7.62 6.31
N LYS A 218 11.55 6.55 6.74
CA LYS A 218 11.38 5.20 6.18
C LYS A 218 10.24 4.48 6.91
N LEU A 219 9.12 4.24 6.24
CA LEU A 219 7.89 3.74 6.86
C LEU A 219 7.43 2.41 6.29
N GLY A 220 7.38 1.39 7.15
CA GLY A 220 6.67 0.13 6.90
C GLY A 220 5.35 0.09 7.68
N PHE A 221 4.32 -0.50 7.11
CA PHE A 221 3.07 -0.82 7.79
C PHE A 221 2.70 -2.28 7.55
N PHE A 222 2.23 -3.00 8.57
CA PHE A 222 1.71 -4.36 8.39
C PHE A 222 0.33 -4.49 9.04
N LEU A 223 -0.67 -4.92 8.24
CA LEU A 223 -2.02 -5.19 8.73
C LEU A 223 -2.16 -6.65 9.17
N HIS A 224 -2.37 -6.88 10.47
CA HIS A 224 -2.59 -8.23 11.01
C HIS A 224 -4.06 -8.67 10.93
N ASN A 225 -4.96 -7.71 10.79
CA ASN A 225 -6.38 -7.93 10.54
C ASN A 225 -6.69 -8.23 9.06
N LEU A 226 -7.94 -8.59 8.76
CA LEU A 226 -8.44 -8.64 7.38
C LEU A 226 -8.48 -7.22 6.78
N PHE A 227 -8.44 -7.15 5.44
CA PHE A 227 -8.84 -5.97 4.70
C PHE A 227 -10.11 -6.28 3.90
N PRO A 228 -11.24 -5.58 4.15
CA PRO A 228 -12.52 -5.93 3.55
C PRO A 228 -12.60 -5.54 2.08
N SER A 229 -13.53 -6.16 1.34
CA SER A 229 -13.80 -5.80 -0.05
C SER A 229 -14.20 -4.33 -0.19
N SER A 230 -14.02 -3.77 -1.38
CA SER A 230 -14.34 -2.36 -1.64
C SER A 230 -15.80 -1.99 -1.39
N GLU A 231 -16.72 -2.95 -1.56
CA GLU A 231 -18.15 -2.76 -1.23
C GLU A 231 -18.41 -2.57 0.27
N ILE A 232 -17.67 -3.28 1.12
CA ILE A 232 -17.77 -3.12 2.57
C ILE A 232 -16.96 -1.91 3.01
N TYR A 233 -15.74 -1.76 2.50
CA TYR A 233 -14.84 -0.66 2.85
C TYR A 233 -15.44 0.72 2.52
N ARG A 234 -16.18 0.86 1.40
CA ARG A 234 -16.82 2.14 1.04
C ARG A 234 -17.91 2.59 2.00
N THR A 235 -18.42 1.71 2.86
CA THR A 235 -19.38 2.11 3.89
C THR A 235 -18.72 2.93 5.01
N LEU A 236 -17.39 2.90 5.14
CA LEU A 236 -16.63 3.70 6.10
C LEU A 236 -16.65 5.19 5.72
N PRO A 237 -17.16 6.09 6.57
CA PRO A 237 -17.20 7.52 6.24
C PRO A 237 -15.83 8.20 6.12
N VAL A 238 -14.80 7.64 6.75
CA VAL A 238 -13.41 8.15 6.77
C VAL A 238 -12.45 7.30 5.93
N ARG A 239 -13.00 6.63 4.91
CA ARG A 239 -12.29 5.72 4.00
C ARG A 239 -11.10 6.37 3.29
N ASP A 240 -11.27 7.62 2.84
CA ASP A 240 -10.23 8.31 2.08
C ASP A 240 -9.05 8.68 2.97
N GLU A 241 -9.32 9.14 4.20
CA GLU A 241 -8.29 9.47 5.19
C GLU A 241 -7.48 8.25 5.59
N ILE A 242 -8.11 7.08 5.77
CA ILE A 242 -7.41 5.85 6.13
C ILE A 242 -6.57 5.33 4.95
N LEU A 243 -7.11 5.29 3.73
CA LEU A 243 -6.31 4.87 2.55
C LEU A 243 -5.13 5.80 2.32
N ARG A 244 -5.34 7.12 2.37
CA ARG A 244 -4.26 8.11 2.23
C ARG A 244 -3.26 8.03 3.39
N GLY A 245 -3.73 7.69 4.59
CA GLY A 245 -2.92 7.31 5.74
C GLY A 245 -1.92 6.22 5.39
N LEU A 246 -2.41 5.09 4.91
CA LEU A 246 -1.58 3.94 4.53
C LEU A 246 -0.67 4.25 3.34
N LEU A 247 -1.13 5.01 2.34
CA LEU A 247 -0.34 5.42 1.17
C LEU A 247 0.79 6.41 1.49
N ASN A 248 0.85 6.93 2.72
CA ASN A 248 2.03 7.60 3.25
C ASN A 248 3.11 6.61 3.73
N CYS A 249 2.97 5.29 3.56
CA CYS A 249 4.04 4.30 3.80
C CYS A 249 4.90 4.05 2.55
N ASP A 250 6.05 3.39 2.72
CA ASP A 250 6.91 2.91 1.62
C ASP A 250 6.64 1.43 1.33
N LEU A 251 6.38 0.64 2.37
CA LEU A 251 5.96 -0.76 2.28
C LEU A 251 4.69 -1.01 3.11
N ILE A 252 3.70 -1.66 2.50
CA ILE A 252 2.47 -2.11 3.17
C ILE A 252 2.37 -3.63 3.07
N GLY A 253 2.27 -4.31 4.22
CA GLY A 253 2.20 -5.75 4.34
C GLY A 253 0.80 -6.27 4.68
N PHE A 254 0.44 -7.40 4.07
CA PHE A 254 -0.77 -8.16 4.35
C PHE A 254 -0.45 -9.66 4.51
N HIS A 255 -1.28 -10.39 5.23
CA HIS A 255 -1.12 -11.84 5.39
C HIS A 255 -1.40 -12.65 4.11
N THR A 256 -2.46 -12.28 3.38
CA THR A 256 -2.94 -13.06 2.22
C THR A 256 -3.05 -12.18 0.98
N PHE A 257 -3.06 -12.84 -0.19
CA PHE A 257 -3.28 -12.15 -1.45
C PHE A 257 -4.65 -11.48 -1.52
N ASP A 258 -5.69 -12.07 -0.93
CA ASP A 258 -7.03 -11.48 -0.94
C ASP A 258 -7.10 -10.15 -0.21
N TYR A 259 -6.45 -10.03 0.95
CA TYR A 259 -6.43 -8.77 1.71
C TYR A 259 -5.70 -7.68 0.92
N ALA A 260 -4.55 -8.01 0.32
CA ALA A 260 -3.81 -7.09 -0.54
C ALA A 260 -4.62 -6.69 -1.79
N ARG A 261 -5.28 -7.65 -2.44
CA ARG A 261 -6.15 -7.41 -3.60
C ARG A 261 -7.31 -6.49 -3.25
N HIS A 262 -7.93 -6.67 -2.08
CA HIS A 262 -9.01 -5.78 -1.62
C HIS A 262 -8.50 -4.37 -1.34
N PHE A 263 -7.34 -4.20 -0.72
CA PHE A 263 -6.70 -2.89 -0.56
C PHE A 263 -6.43 -2.23 -1.91
N LEU A 264 -5.82 -2.95 -2.86
CA LEU A 264 -5.56 -2.45 -4.21
C LEU A 264 -6.84 -2.06 -4.96
N SER A 265 -7.91 -2.85 -4.82
CA SER A 265 -9.23 -2.53 -5.36
C SER A 265 -9.79 -1.24 -4.77
N CYS A 266 -9.62 -1.01 -3.46
CA CYS A 266 -10.04 0.23 -2.82
C CYS A 266 -9.24 1.43 -3.31
N CYS A 267 -7.91 1.31 -3.42
CA CYS A 267 -7.06 2.36 -4.00
C CYS A 267 -7.45 2.69 -5.45
N SER A 268 -7.73 1.67 -6.26
CA SER A 268 -8.16 1.84 -7.65
C SER A 268 -9.53 2.52 -7.76
N ARG A 269 -10.53 2.04 -7.02
CA ARG A 269 -11.92 2.52 -7.11
C ARG A 269 -12.12 3.89 -6.45
N MET A 270 -11.49 4.16 -5.32
CA MET A 270 -11.71 5.39 -4.55
C MET A 270 -10.73 6.50 -4.90
N LEU A 271 -9.51 6.16 -5.30
CA LEU A 271 -8.45 7.14 -5.54
C LEU A 271 -7.96 7.15 -6.99
N GLY A 272 -8.50 6.29 -7.86
CA GLY A 272 -8.11 6.21 -9.27
C GLY A 272 -6.67 5.72 -9.49
N LEU A 273 -6.10 5.00 -8.52
CA LEU A 273 -4.69 4.58 -8.57
C LEU A 273 -4.54 3.25 -9.32
N ASP A 274 -3.61 3.22 -10.26
CA ASP A 274 -3.17 1.99 -10.91
C ASP A 274 -2.05 1.32 -10.09
N TYR A 275 -2.06 -0.01 -10.05
CA TYR A 275 -0.94 -0.80 -9.54
C TYR A 275 -0.28 -1.60 -10.65
N GLN A 276 1.01 -1.82 -10.53
CA GLN A 276 1.78 -2.63 -11.47
C GLN A 276 2.50 -3.74 -10.73
N SER A 277 2.50 -4.94 -11.31
CA SER A 277 3.37 -6.03 -10.89
C SER A 277 4.69 -5.92 -11.64
N LYS A 278 5.79 -5.59 -10.95
CA LYS A 278 7.13 -5.47 -11.54
C LYS A 278 8.06 -6.47 -10.88
N ARG A 279 8.70 -7.36 -11.67
CA ARG A 279 9.81 -8.25 -11.22
C ARG A 279 9.62 -8.84 -9.81
N GLY A 280 8.46 -9.45 -9.55
CA GLY A 280 8.17 -10.16 -8.31
C GLY A 280 7.63 -9.33 -7.13
N TYR A 281 7.33 -8.03 -7.30
CA TYR A 281 6.62 -7.24 -6.29
C TYR A 281 5.50 -6.39 -6.91
N ILE A 282 4.49 -6.06 -6.09
CA ILE A 282 3.37 -5.19 -6.49
C ILE A 282 3.67 -3.78 -5.99
N GLY A 283 3.54 -2.78 -6.86
CA GLY A 283 3.77 -1.38 -6.51
C GLY A 283 2.64 -0.48 -7.02
N LEU A 284 2.24 0.49 -6.18
CA LEU A 284 1.35 1.59 -6.52
C LEU A 284 2.18 2.84 -6.78
N ASP A 285 1.97 3.54 -7.90
CA ASP A 285 2.50 4.90 -8.04
C ASP A 285 1.58 5.87 -7.29
N TYR A 286 2.14 6.59 -6.32
CA TYR A 286 1.44 7.58 -5.53
C TYR A 286 2.26 8.87 -5.49
N TYR A 287 1.92 9.79 -6.39
CA TYR A 287 2.59 11.08 -6.53
C TYR A 287 4.11 10.96 -6.74
N GLY A 288 4.54 10.03 -7.62
CA GLY A 288 5.96 9.81 -7.96
C GLY A 288 6.74 8.98 -6.93
N ARG A 289 6.06 8.55 -5.86
CA ARG A 289 6.54 7.53 -4.93
C ARG A 289 5.99 6.18 -5.33
N THR A 290 6.81 5.14 -5.21
CA THR A 290 6.33 3.77 -5.33
C THR A 290 5.98 3.26 -3.93
N VAL A 291 4.70 2.99 -3.67
CA VAL A 291 4.25 2.29 -2.46
C VAL A 291 4.24 0.80 -2.76
N SER A 292 5.16 0.06 -2.16
CA SER A 292 5.29 -1.38 -2.36
C SER A 292 4.31 -2.15 -1.49
N ILE A 293 3.77 -3.25 -2.04
CA ILE A 293 2.86 -4.16 -1.33
C ILE A 293 3.55 -5.50 -1.13
N LYS A 294 3.63 -5.93 0.13
CA LYS A 294 4.14 -7.23 0.56
C LYS A 294 2.99 -8.13 0.97
N ILE A 295 3.06 -9.39 0.56
CA ILE A 295 2.12 -10.42 0.96
C ILE A 295 2.93 -11.51 1.64
N LEU A 296 2.78 -11.63 2.95
CA LEU A 296 3.54 -12.61 3.73
C LEU A 296 2.77 -12.98 5.01
N PRO A 297 2.32 -14.24 5.16
CA PRO A 297 1.69 -14.68 6.39
C PRO A 297 2.72 -14.69 7.54
N VAL A 298 2.30 -14.25 8.73
CA VAL A 298 3.16 -14.32 9.92
C VAL A 298 3.18 -15.75 10.46
N GLY A 299 4.36 -16.18 10.92
CA GLY A 299 4.57 -17.48 11.56
C GLY A 299 4.52 -17.44 13.09
N ILE A 300 4.89 -18.56 13.71
CA ILE A 300 5.08 -18.67 15.17
C ILE A 300 6.57 -18.64 15.52
N HIS A 301 6.90 -18.40 16.78
CA HIS A 301 8.27 -18.49 17.27
C HIS A 301 8.63 -19.92 17.65
N MET A 302 9.42 -20.61 16.81
CA MET A 302 9.78 -22.02 17.01
C MET A 302 10.56 -22.24 18.32
N GLY A 303 11.67 -21.51 18.54
CA GLY A 303 12.52 -21.72 19.72
C GLY A 303 11.82 -21.48 21.07
N GLN A 304 10.94 -20.48 21.16
CA GLN A 304 10.12 -20.26 22.35
C GLN A 304 9.18 -21.44 22.59
N LEU A 305 8.48 -21.91 21.56
CA LEU A 305 7.52 -23.00 21.72
C LEU A 305 8.23 -24.31 22.09
N GLU A 306 9.37 -24.62 21.47
CA GLU A 306 10.23 -25.75 21.81
C GLU A 306 10.71 -25.69 23.27
N SER A 307 11.05 -24.49 23.77
CA SER A 307 11.43 -24.30 25.17
C SER A 307 10.29 -24.60 26.13
N VAL A 308 9.05 -24.21 25.79
CA VAL A 308 7.85 -24.46 26.62
C VAL A 308 7.46 -25.94 26.57
N ILE A 309 7.53 -26.57 25.40
CA ILE A 309 7.30 -28.00 25.19
C ILE A 309 8.24 -28.83 26.10
N SER A 310 9.48 -28.37 26.29
CA SER A 310 10.51 -29.09 27.06
C SER A 310 10.46 -28.85 28.57
N LEU A 311 9.48 -28.09 29.10
CA LEU A 311 9.35 -27.86 30.54
C LEU A 311 8.77 -29.06 31.28
N ASP A 312 9.32 -29.34 32.47
CA ASP A 312 8.79 -30.37 33.39
C ASP A 312 7.34 -30.09 33.83
N GLU A 313 6.94 -28.81 33.88
CA GLU A 313 5.56 -28.40 34.15
C GLU A 313 4.60 -28.84 33.04
N THR A 314 5.00 -28.66 31.77
CA THR A 314 4.24 -29.14 30.60
C THR A 314 4.11 -30.66 30.63
N ALA A 315 5.20 -31.39 30.90
CA ALA A 315 5.19 -32.84 31.00
C ALA A 315 4.24 -33.35 32.11
N ARG A 316 4.30 -32.75 33.30
CA ARG A 316 3.37 -33.07 34.41
C ARG A 316 1.92 -32.84 34.02
N LYS A 317 1.63 -31.72 33.33
CA LYS A 317 0.27 -31.40 32.89
C LYS A 317 -0.24 -32.39 31.85
N ILE A 318 0.61 -32.88 30.95
CA ILE A 318 0.22 -33.90 29.97
C ILE A 318 -0.21 -35.20 30.65
N VAL A 319 0.55 -35.65 31.66
CA VAL A 319 0.20 -36.86 32.42
C VAL A 319 -1.14 -36.69 33.14
N GLU A 320 -1.36 -35.53 33.77
CA GLU A 320 -2.64 -35.19 34.40
C GLU A 320 -3.81 -35.24 33.39
N LEU A 321 -3.65 -34.59 32.24
CA LEU A 321 -4.71 -34.53 31.23
C LEU A 321 -4.98 -35.90 30.57
N LYS A 322 -3.94 -36.71 30.36
CA LYS A 322 -4.10 -38.09 29.88
C LYS A 322 -4.88 -38.97 30.85
N GLY A 323 -4.63 -38.83 32.16
CA GLY A 323 -5.45 -39.51 33.18
C GLY A 323 -6.89 -39.00 33.20
N ARG A 324 -7.09 -37.67 33.09
CA ARG A 324 -8.43 -37.06 33.08
C ARG A 324 -9.29 -37.51 31.89
N PHE A 325 -8.67 -37.67 30.72
CA PHE A 325 -9.34 -38.04 29.48
C PHE A 325 -9.03 -39.48 29.03
N GLU A 326 -8.72 -40.36 29.98
CA GLU A 326 -8.41 -41.76 29.68
C GLU A 326 -9.58 -42.43 28.92
N GLY A 327 -9.25 -43.16 27.85
CA GLY A 327 -10.23 -43.82 26.99
C GLY A 327 -11.03 -42.89 26.07
N LYS A 328 -10.76 -41.57 26.09
CA LYS A 328 -11.49 -40.57 25.29
C LYS A 328 -10.62 -40.00 24.16
N ILE A 329 -11.28 -39.63 23.06
CA ILE A 329 -10.70 -38.91 21.93
C ILE A 329 -10.94 -37.41 22.15
N VAL A 330 -9.87 -36.67 22.35
CA VAL A 330 -9.92 -35.24 22.66
C VAL A 330 -9.83 -34.42 21.38
N MET A 331 -10.85 -33.61 21.10
CA MET A 331 -10.83 -32.55 20.10
C MET A 331 -10.60 -31.22 20.83
N LEU A 332 -9.87 -30.29 20.23
CA LEU A 332 -9.51 -29.03 20.88
C LEU A 332 -9.95 -27.81 20.07
N GLY A 333 -10.60 -26.87 20.75
CA GLY A 333 -10.78 -25.50 20.30
C GLY A 333 -10.04 -24.54 21.22
N VAL A 334 -9.34 -23.55 20.65
CA VAL A 334 -8.70 -22.48 21.40
C VAL A 334 -9.01 -21.17 20.68
N ASP A 335 -9.84 -20.34 21.29
CA ASP A 335 -10.37 -19.14 20.65
C ASP A 335 -10.48 -18.00 21.65
N ASP A 336 -10.45 -16.76 21.16
CA ASP A 336 -10.78 -15.60 21.99
C ASP A 336 -12.30 -15.49 22.14
N MET A 337 -12.77 -14.91 23.24
CA MET A 337 -14.19 -14.55 23.38
C MET A 337 -14.54 -13.43 22.40
N ASP A 338 -14.97 -13.82 21.20
CA ASP A 338 -15.27 -12.94 20.08
C ASP A 338 -16.28 -13.61 19.13
N LEU A 339 -17.24 -12.83 18.64
CA LEU A 339 -18.31 -13.26 17.73
C LEU A 339 -17.76 -13.98 16.48
N PHE A 340 -16.64 -13.51 15.94
CA PHE A 340 -16.11 -14.01 14.68
C PHE A 340 -15.40 -15.36 14.80
N LYS A 341 -15.23 -15.89 16.03
CA LYS A 341 -14.58 -17.18 16.26
C LYS A 341 -15.50 -18.39 16.07
N GLY A 342 -16.81 -18.19 15.90
CA GLY A 342 -17.73 -19.27 15.53
C GLY A 342 -17.80 -20.41 16.56
N ILE A 343 -17.58 -20.11 17.85
CA ILE A 343 -17.53 -21.11 18.92
C ILE A 343 -18.88 -21.83 19.05
N SER A 344 -20.01 -21.11 18.97
CA SER A 344 -21.34 -21.74 19.01
C SER A 344 -21.57 -22.71 17.85
N LEU A 345 -21.16 -22.34 16.63
CA LEU A 345 -21.21 -23.22 15.44
C LEU A 345 -20.39 -24.49 15.65
N LYS A 346 -19.25 -24.39 16.34
CA LYS A 346 -18.39 -25.55 16.68
C LYS A 346 -19.11 -26.52 17.60
N PHE A 347 -19.85 -25.99 18.57
CA PHE A 347 -20.61 -26.78 19.52
C PHE A 347 -21.81 -27.44 18.88
N LEU A 348 -22.53 -26.72 18.01
CA LEU A 348 -23.62 -27.30 17.22
C LEU A 348 -23.11 -28.46 16.35
N ALA A 349 -21.95 -28.32 15.70
CA ALA A 349 -21.34 -29.40 14.93
C ALA A 349 -20.92 -30.59 15.80
N THR A 350 -20.48 -30.34 17.03
CA THR A 350 -20.20 -31.42 18.00
C THR A 350 -21.48 -32.14 18.42
N GLY A 351 -22.58 -31.41 18.61
CA GLY A 351 -23.90 -32.00 18.83
C GLY A 351 -24.36 -32.86 17.65
N ASN A 352 -24.21 -32.35 16.41
CA ASN A 352 -24.58 -33.07 15.19
C ASN A 352 -23.78 -34.36 15.03
N LEU A 353 -22.46 -34.31 15.28
CA LEU A 353 -21.58 -35.48 15.27
C LEU A 353 -22.10 -36.59 16.21
N LEU A 354 -22.53 -36.22 17.42
CA LEU A 354 -23.01 -37.18 18.41
C LEU A 354 -24.43 -37.67 18.14
N GLU A 355 -25.23 -36.91 17.41
CA GLU A 355 -26.53 -37.34 16.90
C GLU A 355 -26.35 -38.39 15.80
N GLU A 356 -25.53 -38.09 14.79
CA GLU A 356 -25.26 -38.93 13.61
C GLU A 356 -24.45 -40.19 13.94
N HIS A 357 -23.56 -40.11 14.92
CA HIS A 357 -22.67 -41.19 15.35
C HIS A 357 -22.86 -41.54 16.83
N PRO A 358 -23.95 -42.25 17.21
CA PRO A 358 -24.20 -42.65 18.59
C PRO A 358 -23.06 -43.46 19.24
N GLU A 359 -22.27 -44.18 18.43
CA GLU A 359 -21.11 -44.96 18.86
C GLU A 359 -19.95 -44.13 19.43
N LEU A 360 -19.94 -42.82 19.17
CA LEU A 360 -18.93 -41.86 19.65
C LEU A 360 -19.31 -41.24 21.01
N ARG A 361 -20.56 -41.40 21.46
CA ARG A 361 -21.00 -40.93 22.79
C ARG A 361 -20.21 -41.64 23.89
N GLY A 362 -19.81 -40.89 24.90
CA GLY A 362 -18.92 -41.36 25.97
C GLY A 362 -17.44 -41.46 25.58
N LYS A 363 -17.12 -41.41 24.28
CA LYS A 363 -15.75 -41.58 23.76
C LYS A 363 -15.14 -40.27 23.26
N VAL A 364 -15.92 -39.39 22.62
CA VAL A 364 -15.40 -38.14 22.07
C VAL A 364 -15.66 -36.98 23.03
N VAL A 365 -14.69 -36.10 23.20
CA VAL A 365 -14.82 -34.86 23.99
C VAL A 365 -14.23 -33.68 23.23
N LEU A 366 -14.98 -32.58 23.12
CA LEU A 366 -14.47 -31.29 22.69
C LEU A 366 -14.06 -30.47 23.92
N VAL A 367 -12.76 -30.22 24.06
CA VAL A 367 -12.23 -29.26 25.02
C VAL A 367 -12.17 -27.89 24.35
N GLN A 368 -12.87 -26.90 24.90
CA GLN A 368 -12.81 -25.52 24.42
C GLN A 368 -12.13 -24.63 25.46
N ILE A 369 -10.94 -24.13 25.10
CA ILE A 369 -10.26 -23.06 25.82
C ILE A 369 -10.75 -21.73 25.25
N VAL A 370 -11.25 -20.84 26.11
CA VAL A 370 -11.68 -19.50 25.69
C VAL A 370 -10.81 -18.44 26.36
N ASN A 371 -10.02 -17.72 25.57
CA ASN A 371 -9.23 -16.61 26.07
C ASN A 371 -10.14 -15.42 26.41
N PRO A 372 -9.74 -14.56 27.37
CA PRO A 372 -10.53 -13.38 27.74
C PRO A 372 -10.87 -12.48 26.55
N ALA A 373 -12.04 -11.87 26.60
CA ALA A 373 -12.48 -10.92 25.58
C ALA A 373 -11.51 -9.72 25.50
N ARG A 374 -11.23 -9.25 24.28
CA ARG A 374 -10.35 -8.10 24.03
C ARG A 374 -11.03 -6.75 24.29
N SER A 375 -12.35 -6.76 24.49
CA SER A 375 -13.18 -5.61 24.81
C SER A 375 -14.37 -6.05 25.65
N SER A 376 -15.02 -5.11 26.31
CA SER A 376 -16.30 -5.32 26.99
C SER A 376 -17.44 -4.73 26.16
N GLY A 377 -18.62 -5.32 26.24
CA GLY A 377 -19.80 -4.81 25.56
C GLY A 377 -20.95 -5.81 25.56
N LYS A 378 -22.09 -5.37 25.02
CA LYS A 378 -23.29 -6.20 24.85
C LYS A 378 -23.03 -7.36 23.89
N ASP A 379 -22.29 -7.10 22.82
CA ASP A 379 -21.81 -8.06 21.82
C ASP A 379 -21.09 -9.25 22.46
N VAL A 380 -20.14 -8.98 23.37
CA VAL A 380 -19.39 -10.03 24.07
C VAL A 380 -20.27 -10.83 25.02
N GLN A 381 -21.20 -10.16 25.71
CA GLN A 381 -22.15 -10.84 26.61
C GLN A 381 -23.12 -11.74 25.85
N GLU A 382 -23.62 -11.29 24.70
CA GLU A 382 -24.49 -12.07 23.82
C GLU A 382 -23.78 -13.34 23.33
N VAL A 383 -22.53 -13.21 22.87
CA VAL A 383 -21.70 -14.35 22.46
C VAL A 383 -21.46 -15.32 23.63
N GLN A 384 -21.12 -14.81 24.81
CA GLN A 384 -20.92 -15.65 26.00
C GLN A 384 -22.19 -16.41 26.38
N ASN A 385 -23.35 -15.76 26.32
CA ASN A 385 -24.65 -16.37 26.62
C ASN A 385 -25.00 -17.46 25.58
N GLU A 386 -24.83 -17.17 24.29
CA GLU A 386 -25.07 -18.12 23.21
C GLU A 386 -24.19 -19.38 23.37
N ILE A 387 -22.88 -19.18 23.54
CA ILE A 387 -21.90 -20.25 23.75
C ILE A 387 -22.28 -21.14 24.95
N ASN A 388 -22.65 -20.53 26.08
CA ASN A 388 -23.08 -21.27 27.28
C ASN A 388 -24.37 -22.04 27.04
N ASN A 389 -25.36 -21.43 26.37
CA ASN A 389 -26.65 -22.07 26.10
C ASN A 389 -26.48 -23.30 25.20
N VAL A 390 -25.75 -23.16 24.09
CA VAL A 390 -25.52 -24.26 23.14
C VAL A 390 -24.73 -25.39 23.80
N ALA A 391 -23.68 -25.07 24.56
CA ALA A 391 -22.92 -26.09 25.25
C ALA A 391 -23.73 -26.82 26.32
N ASN A 392 -24.56 -26.11 27.09
CA ASN A 392 -25.46 -26.72 28.07
C ASN A 392 -26.50 -27.62 27.39
N GLU A 393 -27.04 -27.22 26.25
CA GLU A 393 -27.97 -28.03 25.47
C GLU A 393 -27.32 -29.34 25.01
N VAL A 394 -26.16 -29.27 24.37
CA VAL A 394 -25.40 -30.44 23.90
C VAL A 394 -25.01 -31.36 25.06
N ASN A 395 -24.48 -30.79 26.15
CA ASN A 395 -24.08 -31.57 27.32
C ASN A 395 -25.28 -32.22 28.03
N SER A 396 -26.44 -31.54 28.08
CA SER A 396 -27.65 -32.12 28.69
C SER A 396 -28.24 -33.25 27.85
N ARG A 397 -28.12 -33.15 26.51
CA ARG A 397 -28.69 -34.14 25.58
C ARG A 397 -27.81 -35.38 25.41
N TYR A 398 -26.50 -35.23 25.39
CA TYR A 398 -25.54 -36.31 25.07
C TYR A 398 -24.57 -36.66 26.21
N GLY A 399 -24.61 -35.93 27.33
CA GLY A 399 -23.79 -36.20 28.49
C GLY A 399 -24.33 -37.34 29.37
N GLU A 400 -23.44 -37.89 30.19
CA GLU A 400 -23.71 -38.94 31.17
C GLU A 400 -22.97 -38.61 32.49
N PRO A 401 -23.31 -39.23 33.64
CA PRO A 401 -22.58 -38.98 34.88
C PRO A 401 -21.06 -39.21 34.73
N GLY A 402 -20.26 -38.16 34.87
CA GLY A 402 -18.80 -38.20 34.67
C GLY A 402 -18.33 -38.03 33.21
N TYR A 403 -19.23 -37.78 32.28
CA TYR A 403 -18.95 -37.51 30.88
C TYR A 403 -19.71 -36.29 30.37
N GLU A 404 -18.95 -35.26 30.01
CA GLU A 404 -19.44 -34.07 29.31
C GLU A 404 -18.83 -34.06 27.90
N PRO A 405 -19.66 -34.05 26.84
CA PRO A 405 -19.16 -33.95 25.47
C PRO A 405 -18.40 -32.66 25.18
N ILE A 406 -18.78 -31.54 25.80
CA ILE A 406 -18.13 -30.24 25.67
C ILE A 406 -17.60 -29.81 27.04
N VAL A 407 -16.28 -29.66 27.16
CA VAL A 407 -15.60 -29.24 28.38
C VAL A 407 -15.03 -27.84 28.20
N PHE A 408 -15.53 -26.87 28.96
CA PHE A 408 -14.96 -25.53 29.00
C PHE A 408 -13.77 -25.46 29.93
N VAL A 409 -12.69 -24.85 29.46
CA VAL A 409 -11.60 -24.39 30.32
C VAL A 409 -11.79 -22.90 30.54
N ASN A 410 -12.43 -22.57 31.66
CA ASN A 410 -12.71 -21.19 32.05
C ASN A 410 -11.49 -20.57 32.75
N GLY A 411 -11.16 -19.34 32.36
CA GLY A 411 -10.10 -18.55 32.98
C GLY A 411 -8.77 -18.54 32.19
N PRO A 412 -7.78 -17.79 32.68
CA PRO A 412 -6.49 -17.67 32.01
C PRO A 412 -5.75 -19.01 32.04
N VAL A 413 -5.50 -19.58 30.86
CA VAL A 413 -4.70 -20.79 30.69
C VAL A 413 -3.27 -20.41 30.33
N SER A 414 -2.31 -20.93 31.10
CA SER A 414 -0.89 -20.68 30.87
C SER A 414 -0.41 -21.27 29.53
N THR A 415 0.67 -20.73 28.96
CA THR A 415 1.20 -21.21 27.68
C THR A 415 1.60 -22.69 27.73
N GLN A 416 2.21 -23.13 28.84
CA GLN A 416 2.54 -24.53 29.10
C GLN A 416 1.30 -25.45 29.18
N ASP A 417 0.22 -25.01 29.83
CA ASP A 417 -1.02 -25.79 29.88
C ASP A 417 -1.66 -25.89 28.49
N LYS A 418 -1.67 -24.79 27.71
CA LYS A 418 -2.16 -24.81 26.32
C LYS A 418 -1.38 -25.82 25.47
N VAL A 419 -0.05 -25.83 25.57
CA VAL A 419 0.81 -26.82 24.90
C VAL A 419 0.45 -28.24 25.32
N ALA A 420 0.20 -28.48 26.60
CA ALA A 420 -0.24 -29.79 27.09
C ALA A 420 -1.58 -30.22 26.46
N TYR A 421 -2.57 -29.32 26.39
CA TYR A 421 -3.83 -29.58 25.69
C TYR A 421 -3.59 -29.86 24.20
N TYR A 422 -2.77 -29.07 23.50
CA TYR A 422 -2.43 -29.33 22.11
C TYR A 422 -1.80 -30.72 21.91
N ALA A 423 -0.88 -31.12 22.81
CA ALA A 423 -0.15 -32.37 22.70
C ALA A 423 -1.05 -33.62 22.84
N ILE A 424 -2.09 -33.57 23.68
CA ILE A 424 -2.98 -34.72 23.92
C ILE A 424 -4.15 -34.81 22.94
N SER A 425 -4.46 -33.73 22.23
CA SER A 425 -5.66 -33.63 21.40
C SER A 425 -5.47 -34.30 20.06
N GLU A 426 -6.41 -35.13 19.61
CA GLU A 426 -6.36 -35.86 18.34
C GLU A 426 -6.50 -34.94 17.13
N CYS A 427 -7.40 -33.96 17.22
CA CYS A 427 -7.56 -32.91 16.22
C CYS A 427 -7.78 -31.52 16.85
N CYS A 428 -7.42 -30.48 16.11
CA CYS A 428 -7.69 -29.09 16.45
C CYS A 428 -8.76 -28.52 15.51
N VAL A 429 -9.81 -27.93 16.09
CA VAL A 429 -10.96 -27.38 15.36
C VAL A 429 -10.94 -25.86 15.42
N VAL A 430 -10.63 -25.24 14.29
CA VAL A 430 -10.54 -23.78 14.13
C VAL A 430 -11.53 -23.34 13.05
N ASN A 431 -12.78 -23.12 13.47
CA ASN A 431 -13.92 -22.85 12.58
C ASN A 431 -14.39 -21.38 12.63
N ALA A 432 -13.47 -20.43 12.86
CA ALA A 432 -13.80 -19.01 12.88
C ALA A 432 -14.47 -18.58 11.56
N VAL A 433 -15.54 -17.79 11.65
CA VAL A 433 -16.30 -17.31 10.48
C VAL A 433 -15.52 -16.29 9.67
N ARG A 434 -14.67 -15.50 10.33
CA ARG A 434 -13.68 -14.61 9.75
C ARG A 434 -12.53 -14.45 10.74
N ASP A 435 -11.30 -14.53 10.26
CA ASP A 435 -10.12 -14.25 11.07
C ASP A 435 -8.97 -13.78 10.18
N GLY A 436 -8.13 -12.87 10.68
CA GLY A 436 -6.96 -12.36 9.97
C GLY A 436 -5.92 -13.46 9.75
N MET A 437 -4.96 -13.58 10.67
CA MET A 437 -4.12 -14.77 10.78
C MET A 437 -4.44 -15.51 12.06
N ASN A 438 -4.66 -16.83 11.97
CA ASN A 438 -4.86 -17.67 13.14
C ASN A 438 -3.66 -18.61 13.33
N LEU A 439 -2.95 -18.43 14.45
CA LEU A 439 -1.72 -19.18 14.77
C LEU A 439 -1.97 -20.41 15.67
N VAL A 440 -3.22 -20.67 16.05
CA VAL A 440 -3.59 -21.86 16.85
C VAL A 440 -3.24 -23.16 16.12
N PRO A 441 -3.56 -23.33 14.83
CA PRO A 441 -3.14 -24.53 14.10
C PRO A 441 -1.62 -24.71 14.07
N TYR A 442 -0.86 -23.61 14.05
CA TYR A 442 0.61 -23.65 13.96
C TYR A 442 1.19 -24.14 15.28
N THR A 443 0.72 -23.54 16.38
CA THR A 443 1.09 -23.91 17.74
C THR A 443 0.71 -25.37 18.03
N TYR A 444 -0.46 -25.81 17.57
CA TYR A 444 -0.91 -27.19 17.67
C TYR A 444 0.01 -28.15 16.92
N THR A 445 0.32 -27.90 15.65
CA THR A 445 1.20 -28.78 14.86
C THR A 445 2.57 -28.93 15.51
N VAL A 446 3.17 -27.83 15.99
CA VAL A 446 4.49 -27.90 16.64
C VAL A 446 4.40 -28.59 18.02
N SER A 447 3.31 -28.38 18.77
CA SER A 447 3.11 -29.12 20.03
C SER A 447 2.95 -30.63 19.81
N ARG A 448 2.34 -31.06 18.68
CA ARG A 448 2.24 -32.47 18.29
C ARG A 448 3.54 -33.06 17.75
N GLN A 449 4.48 -32.23 17.27
CA GLN A 449 5.83 -32.68 16.93
C GLN A 449 6.56 -33.20 18.17
N GLY A 450 6.28 -32.65 19.35
CA GLY A 450 6.80 -33.12 20.64
C GLY A 450 8.30 -32.85 20.86
N SER A 451 8.82 -33.38 21.96
CA SER A 451 10.24 -33.38 22.33
C SER A 451 10.60 -34.69 23.03
N PRO A 452 11.89 -35.07 23.16
CA PRO A 452 12.28 -36.31 23.79
C PRO A 452 11.75 -36.50 25.23
N ASP A 453 11.64 -35.43 26.00
CA ASP A 453 11.12 -35.50 27.38
C ASP A 453 9.59 -35.59 27.41
N LEU A 454 8.94 -34.93 26.45
CA LEU A 454 7.50 -35.00 26.25
C LEU A 454 7.08 -36.38 25.72
N ASP A 455 7.93 -37.03 24.92
CA ASP A 455 7.74 -38.41 24.44
C ASP A 455 7.76 -39.41 25.60
N LYS A 456 8.73 -39.28 26.51
CA LYS A 456 8.80 -40.09 27.75
C LYS A 456 7.54 -39.88 28.58
N ALA A 457 7.16 -38.63 28.83
CA ALA A 457 5.95 -38.29 29.58
C ALA A 457 4.66 -38.79 28.89
N SER A 458 4.69 -38.88 27.56
CA SER A 458 3.57 -39.32 26.74
C SER A 458 3.49 -40.84 26.54
N GLY A 459 4.52 -41.60 26.93
CA GLY A 459 4.63 -43.03 26.65
C GLY A 459 4.87 -43.34 25.16
N LEU A 460 5.34 -42.37 24.38
CA LEU A 460 5.53 -42.47 22.93
C LEU A 460 6.98 -42.89 22.63
N ASN A 461 7.27 -44.20 22.61
CA ASN A 461 8.59 -44.72 22.24
C ASN A 461 8.76 -44.81 20.71
N GLY A 462 9.07 -43.69 20.06
CA GLY A 462 9.43 -43.66 18.63
C GLY A 462 8.26 -43.76 17.66
N SER A 463 7.04 -43.45 18.10
CA SER A 463 5.83 -43.38 17.25
C SER A 463 5.88 -42.21 16.25
N SER A 464 5.24 -42.40 15.10
CA SER A 464 5.10 -41.37 14.07
C SER A 464 4.31 -40.16 14.58
N ARG A 465 4.74 -38.96 14.17
CA ARG A 465 4.10 -37.70 14.55
C ARG A 465 2.83 -37.49 13.74
N LYS A 466 1.78 -37.02 14.40
CA LYS A 466 0.47 -36.83 13.79
C LYS A 466 -0.20 -35.58 14.31
N SER A 467 -0.87 -34.86 13.41
CA SER A 467 -1.73 -33.73 13.74
C SER A 467 -2.82 -33.63 12.69
N VAL A 468 -4.08 -33.61 13.13
CA VAL A 468 -5.22 -33.33 12.25
C VAL A 468 -5.78 -31.96 12.58
N ILE A 469 -5.99 -31.14 11.54
CA ILE A 469 -6.46 -29.76 11.67
C ILE A 469 -7.72 -29.63 10.84
N ILE A 470 -8.80 -29.18 11.47
CA ILE A 470 -10.02 -28.72 10.82
C ILE A 470 -9.99 -27.21 10.84
N VAL A 471 -10.07 -26.59 9.66
CA VAL A 471 -9.82 -25.17 9.49
C VAL A 471 -10.90 -24.52 8.62
N SER A 472 -11.41 -23.37 9.05
CA SER A 472 -12.31 -22.57 8.25
C SER A 472 -11.61 -22.09 6.97
N GLU A 473 -12.33 -22.06 5.85
CA GLU A 473 -11.83 -21.45 4.59
C GLU A 473 -11.68 -19.93 4.68
N PHE A 474 -12.29 -19.30 5.70
CA PHE A 474 -12.35 -17.84 5.86
C PHE A 474 -11.24 -17.25 6.76
N ILE A 475 -10.22 -18.02 7.10
CA ILE A 475 -9.09 -17.58 7.93
C ILE A 475 -7.79 -17.55 7.15
N GLY A 476 -6.92 -16.57 7.42
CA GLY A 476 -5.73 -16.32 6.60
C GLY A 476 -4.66 -17.41 6.64
N CYS A 477 -4.68 -18.35 7.60
CA CYS A 477 -3.77 -19.49 7.60
C CYS A 477 -4.24 -20.68 6.75
N SER A 478 -5.51 -20.69 6.31
CA SER A 478 -6.10 -21.80 5.54
C SER A 478 -5.39 -22.06 4.20
N PRO A 479 -4.98 -21.04 3.42
CA PRO A 479 -4.19 -21.25 2.20
C PRO A 479 -2.81 -21.87 2.48
N SER A 480 -2.18 -21.51 3.61
CA SER A 480 -0.86 -22.01 4.02
C SER A 480 -0.88 -23.48 4.46
N LEU A 481 -1.96 -23.92 5.10
CA LEU A 481 -2.10 -25.27 5.66
C LEU A 481 -2.74 -26.26 4.69
N SER A 482 -2.08 -26.50 3.56
CA SER A 482 -2.59 -27.33 2.45
C SER A 482 -2.93 -28.81 2.78
N GLY A 483 -2.58 -29.31 3.97
CA GLY A 483 -3.00 -30.63 4.47
C GLY A 483 -4.17 -30.60 5.46
N ALA A 484 -4.77 -29.44 5.74
CA ALA A 484 -5.88 -29.30 6.69
C ALA A 484 -7.21 -29.67 6.02
N ILE A 485 -8.19 -30.10 6.83
CA ILE A 485 -9.57 -30.33 6.39
C ILE A 485 -10.26 -28.97 6.39
N ARG A 486 -10.56 -28.43 5.19
CA ARG A 486 -11.19 -27.12 5.04
C ARG A 486 -12.70 -27.25 5.17
N VAL A 487 -13.30 -26.36 5.95
CA VAL A 487 -14.75 -26.33 6.18
C VAL A 487 -15.30 -24.93 5.98
N ASN A 488 -16.54 -24.85 5.54
CA ASN A 488 -17.34 -23.65 5.67
C ASN A 488 -18.04 -23.72 7.04
N PRO A 489 -17.70 -22.86 8.02
CA PRO A 489 -18.22 -22.96 9.39
C PRO A 489 -19.74 -22.75 9.49
N TRP A 490 -20.37 -22.17 8.48
CA TRP A 490 -21.83 -21.99 8.43
C TRP A 490 -22.58 -23.28 8.07
N ASN A 491 -21.89 -24.26 7.47
CA ASN A 491 -22.44 -25.56 7.17
C ASN A 491 -22.09 -26.52 8.32
N ILE A 492 -22.99 -26.62 9.30
CA ILE A 492 -22.81 -27.42 10.51
C ILE A 492 -22.56 -28.90 10.17
N ASP A 493 -23.28 -29.44 9.19
CA ASP A 493 -23.14 -30.84 8.76
C ASP A 493 -21.74 -31.08 8.18
N SER A 494 -21.25 -30.17 7.33
CA SER A 494 -19.89 -30.28 6.80
C SER A 494 -18.81 -30.19 7.89
N VAL A 495 -19.04 -29.45 8.97
CA VAL A 495 -18.13 -29.39 10.11
C VAL A 495 -18.20 -30.69 10.92
N SER A 496 -19.40 -31.25 11.12
CA SER A 496 -19.63 -32.56 11.75
C SER A 496 -18.90 -33.67 10.98
N ASP A 497 -19.10 -33.74 9.67
CA ASP A 497 -18.42 -34.69 8.77
C ASP A 497 -16.90 -34.56 8.86
N ALA A 498 -16.38 -33.34 8.91
CA ALA A 498 -14.95 -33.09 9.05
C ALA A 498 -14.41 -33.56 10.40
N MET A 499 -15.18 -33.38 11.50
CA MET A 499 -14.83 -33.93 12.81
C MET A 499 -14.80 -35.45 12.79
N ASN A 500 -15.81 -36.10 12.21
CA ASN A 500 -15.84 -37.55 12.07
C ASN A 500 -14.66 -38.07 11.22
N LEU A 501 -14.39 -37.41 10.09
CA LEU A 501 -13.25 -37.73 9.24
C LEU A 501 -11.93 -37.60 10.01
N ALA A 502 -11.75 -36.53 10.78
CA ALA A 502 -10.54 -36.32 11.56
C ALA A 502 -10.28 -37.44 12.58
N ILE A 503 -11.34 -38.00 13.17
CA ILE A 503 -11.28 -39.08 14.14
C ILE A 503 -10.97 -40.41 13.44
N THR A 504 -11.69 -40.72 12.37
CA THR A 504 -11.67 -42.02 11.66
C THR A 504 -10.53 -42.14 10.64
N MET A 505 -9.82 -41.04 10.35
CA MET A 505 -8.73 -41.00 9.37
C MET A 505 -7.63 -42.03 9.68
N PRO A 506 -7.12 -42.76 8.65
CA PRO A 506 -6.01 -43.68 8.83
C PRO A 506 -4.74 -42.97 9.35
N GLU A 507 -4.01 -43.62 10.26
CA GLU A 507 -2.82 -43.02 10.91
C GLU A 507 -1.73 -42.61 9.90
N ALA A 508 -1.55 -43.36 8.81
CA ALA A 508 -0.60 -43.00 7.75
C ALA A 508 -0.95 -41.66 7.06
N GLU A 509 -2.24 -41.38 6.88
CA GLU A 509 -2.68 -40.11 6.32
C GLU A 509 -2.48 -38.96 7.32
N LYS A 510 -2.77 -39.19 8.60
CA LYS A 510 -2.51 -38.20 9.66
C LYS A 510 -1.02 -37.82 9.73
N GLN A 511 -0.13 -38.80 9.55
CA GLN A 511 1.31 -38.57 9.48
C GLN A 511 1.70 -37.73 8.27
N MET A 512 1.24 -38.08 7.07
CA MET A 512 1.55 -37.30 5.86
C MET A 512 1.07 -35.85 5.95
N ARG A 513 -0.13 -35.62 6.51
CA ARG A 513 -0.66 -34.27 6.73
C ARG A 513 0.21 -33.49 7.73
N HIS A 514 0.60 -34.13 8.83
CA HIS A 514 1.47 -33.54 9.84
C HIS A 514 2.83 -33.12 9.27
N GLU A 515 3.53 -34.01 8.57
CA GLU A 515 4.84 -33.72 7.98
C GLU A 515 4.78 -32.53 7.03
N LYS A 516 3.70 -32.44 6.22
CA LYS A 516 3.46 -31.32 5.32
C LYS A 516 3.28 -30.00 6.06
N HIS A 517 2.47 -29.99 7.11
CA HIS A 517 2.24 -28.78 7.93
C HIS A 517 3.50 -28.37 8.68
N TYR A 518 4.15 -29.30 9.36
CA TYR A 518 5.34 -29.04 10.16
C TYR A 518 6.49 -28.49 9.29
N LYS A 519 6.71 -29.06 8.10
CA LYS A 519 7.72 -28.56 7.15
C LYS A 519 7.46 -27.10 6.74
N TYR A 520 6.21 -26.73 6.48
CA TYR A 520 5.87 -25.35 6.16
C TYR A 520 6.08 -24.42 7.35
N ILE A 521 5.54 -24.76 8.51
CA ILE A 521 5.59 -23.93 9.72
C ILE A 521 7.03 -23.69 10.19
N SER A 522 7.86 -24.74 10.21
CA SER A 522 9.27 -24.66 10.61
C SER A 522 10.15 -23.83 9.68
N SER A 523 9.74 -23.66 8.41
CA SER A 523 10.47 -22.82 7.44
C SER A 523 9.91 -21.39 7.33
N HIS A 524 8.69 -21.15 7.81
CA HIS A 524 7.99 -19.86 7.73
C HIS A 524 7.64 -19.39 9.14
N ASP A 525 8.66 -19.25 9.98
CA ASP A 525 8.53 -18.77 11.34
C ASP A 525 8.42 -17.23 11.39
N VAL A 526 8.24 -16.69 12.61
CA VAL A 526 8.15 -15.24 12.83
C VAL A 526 9.43 -14.50 12.43
N ALA A 527 10.60 -15.12 12.60
CA ALA A 527 11.89 -14.52 12.27
C ALA A 527 12.08 -14.40 10.75
N TYR A 528 11.67 -15.41 9.98
CA TYR A 528 11.62 -15.35 8.53
C TYR A 528 10.68 -14.24 8.05
N TRP A 529 9.48 -14.14 8.63
CA TRP A 529 8.52 -13.09 8.30
C TRP A 529 9.10 -11.69 8.51
N ALA A 530 9.71 -11.46 9.68
CA ALA A 530 10.29 -10.16 10.03
C ALA A 530 11.47 -9.79 9.13
N ARG A 531 12.41 -10.72 8.93
CA ARG A 531 13.56 -10.52 8.04
C ARG A 531 13.16 -10.21 6.61
N SER A 532 12.17 -10.94 6.07
CA SER A 532 11.71 -10.73 4.70
C SER A 532 10.99 -9.39 4.52
N PHE A 533 10.23 -8.95 5.52
CA PHE A 533 9.59 -7.63 5.49
C PHE A 533 10.63 -6.51 5.56
N ASP A 534 11.63 -6.64 6.45
CA ASP A 534 12.69 -5.64 6.64
C ASP A 534 13.53 -5.43 5.37
N GLN A 535 13.96 -6.52 4.72
CA GLN A 535 14.70 -6.47 3.45
C GLN A 535 13.92 -5.76 2.34
N ASP A 536 12.61 -5.99 2.26
CA ASP A 536 11.76 -5.31 1.28
C ASP A 536 11.52 -3.85 1.65
N LEU A 537 11.48 -3.52 2.95
CA LEU A 537 11.35 -2.14 3.43
C LEU A 537 12.61 -1.34 3.10
N GLU A 538 13.79 -1.90 3.37
CA GLU A 538 15.07 -1.32 2.95
C GLU A 538 15.09 -1.06 1.45
N ARG A 539 14.68 -2.06 0.65
CA ARG A 539 14.60 -1.94 -0.81
C ARG A 539 13.65 -0.83 -1.24
N ALA A 540 12.47 -0.73 -0.65
CA ALA A 540 11.48 0.30 -0.96
C ALA A 540 12.01 1.72 -0.69
N CYS A 541 12.84 1.87 0.35
CA CYS A 541 13.35 3.17 0.78
C CYS A 541 14.60 3.66 0.00
N ARG A 542 15.25 2.82 -0.82
CA ARG A 542 16.52 3.18 -1.51
C ARG A 542 16.44 4.42 -2.40
N GLU A 543 15.26 4.74 -2.93
CA GLU A 543 15.07 5.87 -3.83
C GLU A 543 14.85 7.21 -3.11
N HIS A 544 14.66 7.25 -1.79
CA HIS A 544 14.32 8.47 -1.05
C HIS A 544 15.32 9.60 -1.26
N TYR A 545 16.61 9.28 -1.26
CA TYR A 545 17.69 10.26 -1.41
C TYR A 545 17.94 10.67 -2.86
N ARG A 546 17.44 9.88 -3.82
CA ARG A 546 17.53 10.21 -5.25
C ARG A 546 16.45 11.19 -5.69
N LYS A 547 15.39 11.37 -4.90
CA LYS A 547 14.24 12.22 -5.26
C LYS A 547 14.14 13.45 -4.35
N ARG A 548 13.60 14.55 -4.89
CA ARG A 548 13.19 15.72 -4.12
C ARG A 548 11.74 15.53 -3.68
N CYS A 549 11.50 15.64 -2.37
CA CYS A 549 10.20 15.37 -1.77
C CYS A 549 9.56 16.66 -1.23
N TRP A 550 8.31 16.92 -1.62
CA TRP A 550 7.53 18.07 -1.18
C TRP A 550 6.22 17.62 -0.53
N GLY A 551 5.90 18.18 0.62
CA GLY A 551 4.62 17.94 1.29
C GLY A 551 3.52 18.83 0.73
N ILE A 552 2.37 18.25 0.38
CA ILE A 552 1.18 18.97 -0.12
C ILE A 552 -0.05 18.48 0.66
N GLY A 553 -0.97 19.41 0.98
CA GLY A 553 -2.24 19.11 1.61
C GLY A 553 -2.29 19.45 3.10
N PHE A 554 -3.50 19.51 3.65
CA PHE A 554 -3.76 19.85 5.05
C PHE A 554 -4.37 18.66 5.80
N GLY A 555 -4.10 18.57 7.10
CA GLY A 555 -4.62 17.49 7.96
C GLY A 555 -4.24 16.10 7.45
N LEU A 556 -5.23 15.19 7.42
CA LEU A 556 -5.08 13.82 6.93
C LEU A 556 -5.07 13.70 5.39
N GLY A 557 -5.31 14.80 4.67
CA GLY A 557 -5.14 14.88 3.21
C GLY A 557 -3.70 15.15 2.76
N PHE A 558 -2.76 15.18 3.72
CA PHE A 558 -1.34 15.37 3.46
C PHE A 558 -0.75 14.20 2.65
N ARG A 559 0.08 14.53 1.68
CA ARG A 559 0.79 13.60 0.80
C ARG A 559 2.12 14.18 0.39
N VAL A 560 3.06 13.28 0.06
CA VAL A 560 4.38 13.67 -0.45
C VAL A 560 4.43 13.46 -1.95
N VAL A 561 4.82 14.51 -2.67
CA VAL A 561 5.17 14.43 -4.09
C VAL A 561 6.67 14.23 -4.20
N ALA A 562 7.09 13.17 -4.89
CA ALA A 562 8.50 12.88 -5.14
C ALA A 562 8.84 13.11 -6.62
N LEU A 563 9.82 13.98 -6.86
CA LEU A 563 10.26 14.42 -8.17
C LEU A 563 11.73 14.06 -8.38
N GLY A 564 12.17 13.95 -9.64
CA GLY A 564 13.57 13.70 -9.96
C GLY A 564 14.51 14.75 -9.34
N PRO A 565 15.79 14.42 -9.08
CA PRO A 565 16.72 15.32 -8.38
C PRO A 565 17.01 16.58 -9.19
N ASN A 566 16.93 16.47 -10.52
CA ASN A 566 17.15 17.56 -11.47
C ASN A 566 15.84 18.22 -11.95
N PHE A 567 14.69 17.85 -11.37
CA PHE A 567 13.40 18.41 -11.74
C PHE A 567 13.32 19.88 -11.30
N ARG A 568 13.27 20.81 -12.25
CA ARG A 568 13.31 22.26 -11.99
C ARG A 568 12.44 23.04 -12.96
N LYS A 569 11.99 24.24 -12.54
CA LYS A 569 11.28 25.15 -13.43
C LYS A 569 12.19 25.51 -14.61
N LEU A 570 11.65 25.47 -15.83
CA LEU A 570 12.39 25.88 -17.01
C LEU A 570 12.54 27.40 -17.02
N ALA A 571 13.77 27.89 -16.87
CA ALA A 571 14.07 29.31 -17.03
C ALA A 571 14.13 29.67 -18.53
N VAL A 572 13.35 30.67 -18.94
CA VAL A 572 13.29 31.13 -20.35
C VAL A 572 14.68 31.57 -20.84
N GLU A 573 15.46 32.24 -19.99
CA GLU A 573 16.81 32.71 -20.33
C GLU A 573 17.75 31.54 -20.67
N HIS A 574 17.69 30.45 -19.91
CA HIS A 574 18.54 29.28 -20.10
C HIS A 574 18.24 28.57 -21.43
N ILE A 575 16.96 28.38 -21.75
CA ILE A 575 16.58 27.77 -23.02
C ILE A 575 16.89 28.69 -24.21
N VAL A 576 16.66 30.00 -24.10
CA VAL A 576 16.98 30.97 -25.15
C VAL A 576 18.50 31.00 -25.42
N TYR A 577 19.32 30.93 -24.38
CA TYR A 577 20.78 30.84 -24.52
C TYR A 577 21.22 29.59 -25.28
N ALA A 578 20.73 28.40 -24.89
CA ALA A 578 21.02 27.15 -25.57
C ALA A 578 20.49 27.14 -27.01
N PHE A 579 19.31 27.71 -27.21
CA PHE A 579 18.68 27.87 -28.52
C PHE A 579 19.55 28.73 -29.46
N ASN A 580 20.09 29.86 -28.99
CA ASN A 580 20.94 30.72 -29.82
C ASN A 580 22.27 30.09 -30.26
N LYS A 581 22.79 29.12 -29.49
CA LYS A 581 24.05 28.41 -29.80
C LYS A 581 23.91 27.25 -30.78
N THR A 582 22.70 26.79 -31.03
CA THR A 582 22.40 25.56 -31.79
C THR A 582 21.96 25.86 -33.22
N ASN A 583 22.16 24.92 -34.14
CA ASN A 583 21.97 25.10 -35.58
C ASN A 583 20.92 24.17 -36.21
N SER A 584 20.56 23.07 -35.54
CA SER A 584 19.53 22.13 -35.99
C SER A 584 18.60 21.77 -34.82
N ARG A 585 17.45 22.43 -34.78
CA ARG A 585 16.58 22.43 -33.60
C ARG A 585 15.28 21.69 -33.85
N LEU A 586 14.97 20.72 -33.01
CA LEU A 586 13.70 19.99 -33.01
C LEU A 586 12.82 20.48 -31.86
N ILE A 587 11.61 20.91 -32.16
CA ILE A 587 10.61 21.38 -31.17
C ILE A 587 9.36 20.53 -31.30
N LEU A 588 8.99 19.84 -30.22
CA LEU A 588 7.88 18.91 -30.12
C LEU A 588 6.91 19.42 -29.07
N LEU A 589 5.67 19.70 -29.46
CA LEU A 589 4.66 20.27 -28.57
C LEU A 589 3.43 19.39 -28.58
N ASP A 590 2.96 18.96 -27.40
CA ASP A 590 1.58 18.54 -27.29
C ASP A 590 0.64 19.76 -27.40
N TYR A 591 -0.61 19.50 -27.78
CA TYR A 591 -1.62 20.53 -27.92
C TYR A 591 -2.55 20.63 -26.70
N ASP A 592 -3.09 19.50 -26.24
CA ASP A 592 -4.27 19.43 -25.36
C ASP A 592 -3.90 19.47 -23.89
N GLY A 593 -3.99 20.66 -23.27
CA GLY A 593 -3.53 20.89 -21.90
C GLY A 593 -2.14 21.53 -21.83
N THR A 594 -1.38 21.44 -22.92
CA THR A 594 -0.06 22.06 -23.06
C THR A 594 -0.13 23.46 -23.67
N MET A 595 -0.72 23.58 -24.87
CA MET A 595 -0.88 24.86 -25.58
C MET A 595 -2.30 25.43 -25.47
N MET A 596 -3.25 24.58 -25.06
CA MET A 596 -4.66 24.91 -24.88
C MET A 596 -5.08 24.54 -23.44
N PRO A 597 -5.64 25.47 -22.64
CA PRO A 597 -5.98 25.19 -21.24
C PRO A 597 -7.03 24.07 -21.09
N LYS A 598 -6.83 23.19 -20.09
CA LYS A 598 -7.81 22.13 -19.77
C LYS A 598 -9.15 22.73 -19.40
N GLY A 599 -10.21 22.34 -20.13
CA GLY A 599 -11.59 22.77 -19.87
C GLY A 599 -12.12 23.88 -20.78
N SER A 600 -11.37 24.31 -21.81
CA SER A 600 -11.91 25.20 -22.83
C SER A 600 -13.00 24.51 -23.65
N VAL A 601 -14.15 25.18 -23.81
CA VAL A 601 -15.26 24.72 -24.67
C VAL A 601 -14.86 24.81 -26.14
N ASP A 602 -14.17 25.90 -26.50
CA ASP A 602 -13.54 26.03 -27.81
C ASP A 602 -12.16 25.40 -27.79
N LYS A 603 -12.00 24.33 -28.56
CA LYS A 603 -10.75 23.55 -28.66
C LYS A 603 -9.83 24.09 -29.76
N SER A 604 -10.22 25.16 -30.47
CA SER A 604 -9.40 25.79 -31.52
C SER A 604 -8.23 26.61 -30.95
N PRO A 605 -7.12 26.75 -31.70
CA PRO A 605 -5.94 27.47 -31.22
C PRO A 605 -6.19 28.97 -31.23
N SER A 606 -5.70 29.68 -30.21
CA SER A 606 -5.80 31.14 -30.16
C SER A 606 -4.89 31.81 -31.20
N ASP A 607 -5.23 33.04 -31.58
CA ASP A 607 -4.39 33.84 -32.50
C ASP A 607 -2.96 34.04 -31.96
N GLU A 608 -2.80 34.06 -30.64
CA GLU A 608 -1.49 34.14 -29.99
C GLU A 608 -0.66 32.88 -30.23
N VAL A 609 -1.25 31.70 -30.05
CA VAL A 609 -0.61 30.40 -30.34
C VAL A 609 -0.16 30.34 -31.81
N ILE A 610 -1.05 30.72 -32.73
CA ILE A 610 -0.75 30.72 -34.17
C ILE A 610 0.40 31.68 -34.51
N LYS A 611 0.43 32.89 -33.93
CA LYS A 611 1.53 33.85 -34.13
C LYS A 611 2.87 33.30 -33.64
N VAL A 612 2.88 32.67 -32.47
CA VAL A 612 4.11 32.09 -31.88
C VAL A 612 4.63 30.93 -32.71
N LEU A 613 3.76 30.02 -33.13
CA LEU A 613 4.14 28.88 -33.98
C LEU A 613 4.69 29.36 -35.32
N ASN A 614 4.03 30.33 -35.97
CA ASN A 614 4.56 30.93 -37.20
C ASN A 614 5.92 31.61 -36.99
N GLY A 615 6.12 32.30 -35.86
CA GLY A 615 7.41 32.87 -35.48
C GLY A 615 8.51 31.81 -35.39
N LEU A 616 8.25 30.67 -34.74
CA LEU A 616 9.20 29.56 -34.63
C LEU A 616 9.46 28.87 -35.97
N CYS A 617 8.43 28.61 -36.77
CA CYS A 617 8.52 27.93 -38.06
C CYS A 617 9.19 28.77 -39.16
N ASN A 618 9.27 30.09 -38.99
CA ASN A 618 9.96 30.97 -39.94
C ASN A 618 11.48 30.86 -39.87
N ASP A 619 12.04 30.34 -38.78
CA ASP A 619 13.47 30.02 -38.68
C ASP A 619 13.80 28.77 -39.49
N PRO A 620 14.69 28.83 -40.50
CA PRO A 620 15.10 27.64 -41.26
C PRO A 620 15.91 26.62 -40.44
N LYS A 621 16.39 27.00 -39.23
CA LYS A 621 17.07 26.09 -38.30
C LYS A 621 16.11 25.24 -37.47
N ASN A 622 14.83 25.61 -37.42
CA ASN A 622 13.84 24.96 -36.58
C ASN A 622 13.00 23.95 -37.38
N VAL A 623 12.73 22.82 -36.75
CA VAL A 623 11.74 21.83 -37.15
C VAL A 623 10.73 21.74 -36.02
N VAL A 624 9.53 22.28 -36.23
CA VAL A 624 8.48 22.38 -35.20
C VAL A 624 7.36 21.41 -35.53
N PHE A 625 6.99 20.58 -34.55
CA PHE A 625 5.92 19.60 -34.67
C PHE A 625 4.92 19.70 -33.52
N ILE A 626 3.63 19.63 -33.85
CA ILE A 626 2.58 19.32 -32.89
C ILE A 626 2.36 17.81 -32.88
N VAL A 627 2.46 17.18 -31.70
CA VAL A 627 2.24 15.75 -31.51
C VAL A 627 1.01 15.56 -30.63
N SER A 628 -0.14 15.25 -31.25
CA SER A 628 -1.43 15.22 -30.56
C SER A 628 -2.16 13.88 -30.76
N GLY A 629 -3.03 13.54 -29.81
CA GLY A 629 -3.97 12.42 -29.94
C GLY A 629 -5.16 12.71 -30.87
N ARG A 630 -5.32 13.95 -31.36
CA ARG A 630 -6.43 14.38 -32.21
C ARG A 630 -6.31 13.85 -33.65
N GLY A 631 -7.46 13.75 -34.32
CA GLY A 631 -7.54 13.35 -35.73
C GLY A 631 -6.95 14.39 -36.71
N LYS A 632 -6.51 13.90 -37.88
CA LYS A 632 -5.79 14.69 -38.89
C LYS A 632 -6.59 15.85 -39.47
N GLU A 633 -7.92 15.70 -39.60
CA GLU A 633 -8.79 16.74 -40.18
C GLU A 633 -8.91 17.96 -39.27
N SER A 634 -9.14 17.72 -37.98
CA SER A 634 -9.23 18.78 -36.96
C SER A 634 -7.94 19.57 -36.88
N LEU A 635 -6.79 18.88 -36.78
CA LEU A 635 -5.48 19.53 -36.73
C LEU A 635 -5.16 20.28 -38.03
N SER A 636 -5.50 19.72 -39.20
CA SER A 636 -5.31 20.40 -40.49
C SER A 636 -6.10 21.70 -40.59
N LYS A 637 -7.35 21.70 -40.13
CA LYS A 637 -8.22 22.87 -40.15
C LYS A 637 -7.70 23.96 -39.20
N TRP A 638 -7.36 23.57 -37.97
CA TRP A 638 -6.93 24.50 -36.92
C TRP A 638 -5.58 25.16 -37.21
N PHE A 639 -4.62 24.40 -37.73
CA PHE A 639 -3.28 24.90 -38.02
C PHE A 639 -3.05 25.27 -39.49
N SER A 640 -4.12 25.39 -40.29
CA SER A 640 -4.06 25.89 -41.67
C SER A 640 -3.30 27.21 -41.86
N PRO A 641 -3.31 28.16 -40.90
CA PRO A 641 -2.50 29.38 -40.96
C PRO A 641 -0.99 29.18 -40.79
N CYS A 642 -0.52 27.99 -40.43
CA CYS A 642 0.89 27.68 -40.18
C CYS A 642 1.45 26.77 -41.29
N GLU A 643 1.94 27.34 -42.39
CA GLU A 643 2.29 26.57 -43.59
C GLU A 643 3.48 25.60 -43.39
N LYS A 644 4.46 25.99 -42.58
CA LYS A 644 5.70 25.24 -42.32
C LYS A 644 5.65 24.35 -41.07
N LEU A 645 4.49 24.23 -40.42
CA LEU A 645 4.34 23.46 -39.20
C LEU A 645 4.16 21.97 -39.50
N GLY A 646 4.94 21.12 -38.83
CA GLY A 646 4.76 19.69 -38.82
C GLY A 646 3.60 19.28 -37.91
N LEU A 647 2.80 18.30 -38.33
CA LEU A 647 1.70 17.76 -37.55
C LEU A 647 1.83 16.25 -37.43
N SER A 648 1.68 15.73 -36.22
CA SER A 648 1.57 14.31 -35.94
C SER A 648 0.23 14.07 -35.22
N ALA A 649 -0.67 13.38 -35.91
CA ALA A 649 -2.03 13.12 -35.49
C ALA A 649 -2.17 11.68 -34.97
N GLU A 650 -3.20 11.45 -34.15
CA GLU A 650 -3.54 10.13 -33.59
C GLU A 650 -2.34 9.43 -32.93
N HIS A 651 -1.67 10.16 -32.04
CA HIS A 651 -0.50 9.68 -31.29
C HIS A 651 0.68 9.23 -32.16
N GLY A 652 0.75 9.64 -33.42
CA GLY A 652 1.85 9.31 -34.31
C GLY A 652 1.52 8.42 -35.49
N TYR A 653 0.26 8.00 -35.63
CA TYR A 653 -0.13 7.17 -36.76
C TYR A 653 0.00 7.92 -38.09
N PHE A 654 -0.37 9.20 -38.10
CA PHE A 654 -0.23 10.07 -39.26
C PHE A 654 0.74 11.21 -38.96
N THR A 655 1.70 11.44 -39.85
CA THR A 655 2.67 12.53 -39.74
C THR A 655 2.72 13.32 -41.04
N ARG A 656 2.75 14.64 -40.96
CA ARG A 656 2.87 15.55 -42.10
C ARG A 656 3.91 16.62 -41.79
N TRP A 657 4.85 16.83 -42.70
CA TRP A 657 6.00 17.72 -42.49
C TRP A 657 5.69 19.21 -42.70
N ILE A 658 4.91 19.54 -43.73
CA ILE A 658 4.44 20.89 -44.05
C ILE A 658 3.04 20.81 -44.65
N LYS A 659 2.32 21.92 -44.76
CA LYS A 659 0.92 21.98 -45.24
C LYS A 659 0.69 21.24 -46.56
N ASP A 660 1.58 21.44 -47.53
CA ASP A 660 1.47 20.90 -48.88
C ASP A 660 2.05 19.49 -49.04
N SER A 661 2.67 18.93 -48.00
CA SER A 661 3.17 17.55 -48.03
C SER A 661 2.03 16.55 -47.82
N PRO A 662 2.13 15.35 -48.44
CA PRO A 662 1.19 14.27 -48.13
C PRO A 662 1.34 13.83 -46.68
N TRP A 663 0.26 13.28 -46.12
CA TRP A 663 0.31 12.58 -44.84
C TRP A 663 1.07 11.26 -45.02
N GLU A 664 2.12 11.07 -44.22
CA GLU A 664 2.85 9.82 -44.08
C GLU A 664 2.18 9.00 -42.97
N SER A 665 1.76 7.77 -43.28
CA SER A 665 1.24 6.83 -42.29
C SER A 665 2.37 5.99 -41.70
N CYS A 666 2.20 5.54 -40.46
CA CYS A 666 3.10 4.56 -39.85
C CYS A 666 3.18 3.30 -40.75
N LEU A 667 4.40 2.77 -40.95
CA LEU A 667 4.69 1.67 -41.89
C LEU A 667 4.10 0.31 -41.49
N LEU A 668 3.45 0.23 -40.33
CA LEU A 668 2.69 -0.94 -39.92
C LEU A 668 1.37 -0.95 -40.72
N ALA A 669 1.38 -1.62 -41.87
CA ALA A 669 0.16 -1.92 -42.62
C ALA A 669 -0.73 -2.82 -41.75
N MET A 670 -1.69 -2.22 -41.07
CA MET A 670 -2.60 -2.93 -40.18
C MET A 670 -3.99 -2.94 -40.80
N ASP A 671 -4.61 -4.11 -40.75
CA ASP A 671 -6.04 -4.22 -41.04
C ASP A 671 -6.82 -3.60 -39.88
N PHE A 672 -7.81 -2.76 -40.19
CA PHE A 672 -8.68 -2.13 -39.20
C PHE A 672 -9.91 -3.00 -38.87
N ASP A 673 -9.88 -4.28 -39.26
CA ASP A 673 -10.92 -5.26 -38.94
C ASP A 673 -11.22 -5.38 -37.44
N TRP A 674 -10.23 -5.15 -36.56
CA TRP A 674 -10.43 -5.09 -35.11
C TRP A 674 -11.45 -4.02 -34.70
N MET A 675 -11.61 -2.92 -35.46
CA MET A 675 -12.62 -1.89 -35.16
C MET A 675 -14.04 -2.45 -35.26
N LYS A 676 -14.27 -3.41 -36.16
CA LYS A 676 -15.58 -4.08 -36.31
C LYS A 676 -15.91 -4.96 -35.11
N ILE A 677 -14.87 -5.40 -34.37
CA ILE A 677 -15.00 -6.19 -33.14
C ILE A 677 -15.17 -5.25 -31.93
N ALA A 678 -14.38 -4.19 -31.86
CA ALA A 678 -14.35 -3.26 -30.74
C ALA A 678 -15.58 -2.34 -30.67
N LEU A 679 -16.08 -1.88 -31.82
CA LEU A 679 -17.19 -0.91 -31.88
C LEU A 679 -18.47 -1.44 -31.23
N PRO A 680 -18.98 -2.66 -31.53
CA PRO A 680 -20.17 -3.21 -30.87
C PRO A 680 -20.01 -3.34 -29.35
N VAL A 681 -18.80 -3.64 -28.88
CA VAL A 681 -18.50 -3.69 -27.44
C VAL A 681 -18.63 -2.29 -26.84
N MET A 682 -17.97 -1.28 -27.42
CA MET A 682 -18.07 0.10 -26.95
C MET A 682 -19.51 0.65 -27.01
N GLU A 683 -20.28 0.31 -28.05
CA GLU A 683 -21.68 0.71 -28.21
C GLU A 683 -22.54 0.19 -27.06
N HIS A 684 -22.33 -1.08 -26.65
CA HIS A 684 -23.02 -1.64 -25.50
C HIS A 684 -22.78 -0.83 -24.21
N TYR A 685 -21.53 -0.44 -23.95
CA TYR A 685 -21.20 0.40 -22.79
C TYR A 685 -21.69 1.84 -22.93
N MET A 686 -21.72 2.38 -24.15
CA MET A 686 -22.29 3.69 -24.45
C MET A 686 -23.78 3.73 -24.12
N GLU A 687 -24.55 2.72 -24.56
CA GLU A 687 -25.98 2.60 -24.26
C GLU A 687 -26.25 2.40 -22.76
N ALA A 688 -25.38 1.66 -22.07
CA ALA A 688 -25.51 1.40 -20.63
C ALA A 688 -25.06 2.58 -19.74
N THR A 689 -24.39 3.58 -20.30
CA THR A 689 -23.77 4.68 -19.54
C THR A 689 -24.22 6.04 -20.07
N ASP A 690 -25.22 6.62 -19.42
CA ASP A 690 -25.70 7.96 -19.75
C ASP A 690 -24.56 9.01 -19.63
N GLY A 691 -24.53 9.96 -20.57
CA GLY A 691 -23.45 10.95 -20.69
C GLY A 691 -22.14 10.42 -21.28
N SER A 692 -22.11 9.20 -21.82
CA SER A 692 -20.97 8.68 -22.58
C SER A 692 -21.20 8.72 -24.09
N PHE A 693 -20.12 8.81 -24.88
CA PHE A 693 -20.17 8.81 -26.33
C PHE A 693 -18.90 8.22 -26.95
N ILE A 694 -18.99 7.76 -28.20
CA ILE A 694 -17.86 7.20 -28.94
C ILE A 694 -17.36 8.21 -29.98
N GLU A 695 -16.05 8.46 -29.98
CA GLU A 695 -15.34 9.18 -31.04
C GLU A 695 -14.58 8.16 -31.90
N GLN A 696 -15.04 7.99 -33.15
CA GLN A 696 -14.37 7.14 -34.13
C GLN A 696 -13.35 7.96 -34.93
N LYS A 697 -12.07 7.61 -34.79
CA LYS A 697 -10.96 8.15 -35.57
C LYS A 697 -10.59 7.16 -36.69
N GLU A 698 -9.65 7.53 -37.55
CA GLU A 698 -9.25 6.65 -38.65
C GLU A 698 -8.43 5.45 -38.17
N SER A 699 -7.59 5.62 -37.15
CA SER A 699 -6.76 4.53 -36.61
C SER A 699 -7.11 4.12 -35.18
N ALA A 700 -8.03 4.82 -34.51
CA ALA A 700 -8.37 4.57 -33.11
C ALA A 700 -9.88 4.73 -32.82
N LEU A 701 -10.34 4.05 -31.78
CA LEU A 701 -11.67 4.22 -31.20
C LEU A 701 -11.54 4.74 -29.78
N VAL A 702 -12.27 5.80 -29.44
CA VAL A 702 -12.23 6.41 -28.11
C VAL A 702 -13.63 6.47 -27.54
N TRP A 703 -13.85 5.82 -26.41
CA TRP A 703 -15.07 5.95 -25.62
C TRP A 703 -14.85 7.01 -24.54
N HIS A 704 -15.69 8.05 -24.53
CA HIS A 704 -15.64 9.17 -23.61
C HIS A 704 -16.72 9.04 -22.55
N HIS A 705 -16.36 9.30 -21.29
CA HIS A 705 -17.29 9.25 -20.15
C HIS A 705 -17.19 10.48 -19.25
N GLN A 706 -16.72 11.60 -19.80
CA GLN A 706 -16.53 12.84 -19.06
C GLN A 706 -17.85 13.43 -18.54
N GLU A 707 -18.95 13.23 -19.26
CA GLU A 707 -20.27 13.76 -18.90
C GLU A 707 -21.13 12.73 -18.14
N ALA A 708 -20.63 11.50 -17.98
CA ALA A 708 -21.27 10.47 -17.16
C ALA A 708 -21.08 10.74 -15.66
N ASP A 709 -21.88 10.08 -14.82
CA ASP A 709 -21.64 10.06 -13.38
C ASP A 709 -20.18 9.61 -13.11
N PRO A 710 -19.38 10.36 -12.30
CA PRO A 710 -17.95 10.09 -12.19
C PRO A 710 -17.60 8.70 -11.66
N ASP A 711 -18.38 8.18 -10.71
CA ASP A 711 -18.13 6.89 -10.09
C ASP A 711 -18.58 5.76 -11.03
N PHE A 712 -19.79 5.88 -11.60
CA PHE A 712 -20.33 4.90 -12.53
C PHE A 712 -19.56 4.86 -13.86
N GLY A 713 -19.25 6.02 -14.44
CA GLY A 713 -18.46 6.13 -15.67
C GLY A 713 -17.05 5.59 -15.51
N THR A 714 -16.40 5.84 -14.36
CA THR A 714 -15.10 5.24 -14.01
C THR A 714 -15.18 3.72 -13.89
N TRP A 715 -16.26 3.21 -13.27
CA TRP A 715 -16.48 1.77 -13.15
C TRP A 715 -16.71 1.11 -14.52
N GLN A 716 -17.59 1.70 -15.34
CA GLN A 716 -17.85 1.26 -16.72
C GLN A 716 -16.60 1.32 -17.59
N ALA A 717 -15.77 2.36 -17.46
CA ALA A 717 -14.49 2.46 -18.16
C ALA A 717 -13.54 1.29 -17.83
N LYS A 718 -13.58 0.79 -16.59
CA LYS A 718 -12.75 -0.33 -16.16
C LYS A 718 -13.27 -1.67 -16.71
N GLU A 719 -14.57 -1.91 -16.62
CA GLU A 719 -15.19 -3.10 -17.20
C GLU A 719 -15.03 -3.11 -18.73
N LEU A 720 -15.19 -1.96 -19.38
CA LEU A 720 -14.95 -1.79 -20.82
C LEU A 720 -13.49 -2.09 -21.19
N LEU A 721 -12.52 -1.60 -20.40
CA LEU A 721 -11.10 -1.91 -20.57
C LEU A 721 -10.86 -3.42 -20.51
N ASP A 722 -11.31 -4.09 -19.44
CA ASP A 722 -11.09 -5.52 -19.23
C ASP A 722 -11.79 -6.35 -20.34
N HIS A 723 -13.00 -5.95 -20.76
CA HIS A 723 -13.74 -6.61 -21.84
C HIS A 723 -13.03 -6.45 -23.19
N LEU A 724 -12.59 -5.24 -23.54
CA LEU A 724 -11.85 -4.98 -24.78
C LEU A 724 -10.49 -5.69 -24.80
N GLU A 725 -9.75 -5.70 -23.68
CA GLU A 725 -8.48 -6.42 -23.58
C GLU A 725 -8.68 -7.93 -23.80
N SER A 726 -9.77 -8.49 -23.27
CA SER A 726 -10.10 -9.91 -23.48
C SER A 726 -10.49 -10.22 -24.91
N VAL A 727 -11.31 -9.38 -25.54
CA VAL A 727 -11.84 -9.63 -26.89
C VAL A 727 -10.79 -9.36 -27.96
N LEU A 728 -9.91 -8.38 -27.74
CA LEU A 728 -8.87 -7.96 -28.68
C LEU A 728 -7.50 -8.59 -28.35
N ALA A 729 -7.44 -9.60 -27.48
CA ALA A 729 -6.19 -10.21 -27.02
C ALA A 729 -5.29 -10.75 -28.15
N ASN A 730 -5.89 -11.19 -29.26
CA ASN A 730 -5.18 -11.70 -30.43
C ASN A 730 -5.03 -10.68 -31.56
N GLU A 731 -5.61 -9.49 -31.39
CA GLU A 731 -5.51 -8.40 -32.35
C GLU A 731 -4.28 -7.55 -32.03
N PRO A 732 -3.61 -6.97 -33.03
CA PRO A 732 -2.39 -6.18 -32.83
C PRO A 732 -2.71 -4.77 -32.30
N VAL A 733 -3.54 -4.64 -31.26
CA VAL A 733 -4.01 -3.38 -30.69
C VAL A 733 -3.72 -3.30 -29.21
N VAL A 734 -3.75 -2.08 -28.68
CA VAL A 734 -3.58 -1.78 -27.26
C VAL A 734 -4.79 -0.98 -26.80
N VAL A 735 -5.43 -1.47 -25.74
CA VAL A 735 -6.47 -0.74 -25.03
C VAL A 735 -5.80 0.06 -23.90
N LYS A 736 -6.07 1.36 -23.82
CA LYS A 736 -5.55 2.23 -22.77
C LYS A 736 -6.68 3.02 -22.16
N ARG A 737 -6.67 3.12 -20.82
CA ARG A 737 -7.55 4.01 -20.08
C ARG A 737 -6.87 5.36 -19.80
N GLY A 738 -7.58 6.44 -20.11
CA GLY A 738 -7.24 7.81 -19.73
C GLY A 738 -8.11 8.32 -18.58
N GLN A 739 -8.02 9.61 -18.26
CA GLN A 739 -8.73 10.21 -17.13
C GLN A 739 -10.27 10.16 -17.28
N HIS A 740 -10.76 10.30 -18.51
CA HIS A 740 -12.19 10.27 -18.84
C HIS A 740 -12.49 9.48 -20.12
N ILE A 741 -11.55 8.62 -20.53
CA ILE A 741 -11.63 7.90 -21.80
C ILE A 741 -11.14 6.46 -21.70
N VAL A 742 -11.63 5.61 -22.58
CA VAL A 742 -11.01 4.33 -22.94
C VAL A 742 -10.70 4.38 -24.43
N GLU A 743 -9.43 4.26 -24.78
CA GLU A 743 -8.94 4.34 -26.15
C GLU A 743 -8.40 2.98 -26.59
N VAL A 744 -8.86 2.49 -27.74
CA VAL A 744 -8.25 1.37 -28.47
C VAL A 744 -7.46 1.94 -29.64
N LYS A 745 -6.18 1.60 -29.71
CA LYS A 745 -5.30 2.05 -30.79
C LYS A 745 -4.32 0.97 -31.24
N PRO A 746 -3.69 1.11 -32.41
CA PRO A 746 -2.81 0.09 -32.94
C PRO A 746 -1.55 -0.08 -32.09
N GLN A 747 -1.07 -1.31 -31.94
CA GLN A 747 0.16 -1.60 -31.23
C GLN A 747 1.36 -0.98 -31.96
N GLY A 748 2.31 -0.41 -31.21
CA GLY A 748 3.47 0.27 -31.78
C GLY A 748 3.24 1.74 -32.13
N VAL A 749 2.02 2.27 -31.96
CA VAL A 749 1.73 3.70 -32.11
C VAL A 749 1.83 4.41 -30.75
N SER A 750 2.81 5.31 -30.62
CA SER A 750 2.96 6.16 -29.44
C SER A 750 3.65 7.47 -29.81
N LYS A 751 3.43 8.51 -29.00
CA LYS A 751 4.12 9.79 -29.18
C LYS A 751 5.64 9.62 -29.09
N GLY A 752 6.14 8.66 -28.29
CA GLY A 752 7.56 8.31 -28.23
C GLY A 752 8.15 7.81 -29.55
N VAL A 753 7.41 6.96 -30.30
CA VAL A 753 7.84 6.46 -31.61
C VAL A 753 7.91 7.59 -32.65
N VAL A 754 7.05 8.61 -32.54
CA VAL A 754 7.14 9.82 -33.37
C VAL A 754 8.48 10.52 -33.15
N VAL A 755 8.88 10.67 -31.89
CA VAL A 755 10.17 11.31 -31.55
C VAL A 755 11.33 10.55 -32.18
N GLU A 756 11.34 9.22 -32.05
CA GLU A 756 12.38 8.38 -32.64
C GLU A 756 12.43 8.52 -34.17
N SER A 757 11.27 8.44 -34.82
CA SER A 757 11.14 8.58 -36.28
C SER A 757 11.63 9.94 -36.77
N LEU A 758 11.19 11.04 -36.13
CA LEU A 758 11.58 12.40 -36.51
C LEU A 758 13.09 12.62 -36.35
N ILE A 759 13.69 12.17 -35.25
CA ILE A 759 15.15 12.26 -35.03
C ILE A 759 15.89 11.45 -36.11
N ALA A 760 15.42 10.23 -36.42
CA ALA A 760 16.01 9.40 -37.46
C ALA A 760 15.92 10.05 -38.85
N THR A 761 14.77 10.62 -39.22
CA THR A 761 14.59 11.31 -40.51
C THR A 761 15.44 12.58 -40.61
N MET A 762 15.55 13.37 -39.54
CA MET A 762 16.43 14.54 -39.53
C MET A 762 17.90 14.15 -39.74
N ARG A 763 18.33 13.04 -39.14
CA ARG A 763 19.67 12.48 -39.33
C ARG A 763 19.91 12.01 -40.77
N THR A 764 18.97 11.29 -41.39
CA THR A 764 19.12 10.85 -42.80
C THR A 764 19.15 12.02 -43.78
N ARG A 765 18.49 13.13 -43.46
CA ARG A 765 18.54 14.39 -44.22
C ARG A 765 19.82 15.23 -43.96
N GLY A 766 20.78 14.72 -43.18
CA GLY A 766 22.06 15.37 -42.92
C GLY A 766 22.01 16.52 -41.90
N LYS A 767 20.90 16.68 -41.17
CA LYS A 767 20.71 17.71 -40.13
C LYS A 767 20.29 17.06 -38.82
N ALA A 768 21.20 16.30 -38.20
CA ALA A 768 20.92 15.69 -36.90
C ALA A 768 20.66 16.79 -35.85
N PRO A 769 19.63 16.64 -34.98
CA PRO A 769 19.29 17.69 -34.04
C PRO A 769 20.39 17.87 -32.98
N ASP A 770 20.84 19.11 -32.81
CA ASP A 770 21.73 19.55 -31.72
C ASP A 770 20.97 20.28 -30.60
N PHE A 771 19.65 20.44 -30.76
CA PHE A 771 18.72 20.96 -29.76
C PHE A 771 17.39 20.20 -29.85
N VAL A 772 16.84 19.78 -28.71
CA VAL A 772 15.51 19.17 -28.62
C VAL A 772 14.71 19.82 -27.50
N LEU A 773 13.58 20.44 -27.84
CA LEU A 773 12.56 20.90 -26.90
C LEU A 773 11.33 20.01 -27.03
N CYS A 774 10.87 19.43 -25.93
CA CYS A 774 9.65 18.63 -25.87
C CYS A 774 8.78 19.11 -24.70
N VAL A 775 7.52 19.49 -24.97
CA VAL A 775 6.58 19.97 -23.95
C VAL A 775 5.29 19.15 -24.00
N GLY A 776 4.82 18.68 -22.84
CA GLY A 776 3.60 17.89 -22.71
C GLY A 776 2.98 17.98 -21.31
N ASP A 777 1.74 17.53 -21.13
CA ASP A 777 0.95 17.70 -19.92
C ASP A 777 0.14 16.46 -19.47
N ASP A 778 0.23 15.34 -20.17
CA ASP A 778 -0.51 14.14 -19.78
C ASP A 778 0.35 12.87 -19.78
N ARG A 779 -0.28 11.74 -19.47
CA ARG A 779 0.39 10.44 -19.39
C ARG A 779 0.90 9.95 -20.76
N SER A 780 0.28 10.37 -21.85
CA SER A 780 0.71 10.00 -23.21
C SER A 780 2.00 10.72 -23.61
N ASP A 781 2.28 11.88 -23.02
CA ASP A 781 3.51 12.64 -23.26
C ASP A 781 4.73 12.05 -22.55
N GLU A 782 4.52 11.27 -21.49
CA GLU A 782 5.61 10.55 -20.81
C GLU A 782 6.35 9.61 -21.76
N ASP A 783 5.67 9.05 -22.77
CA ASP A 783 6.29 8.25 -23.83
C ASP A 783 7.32 9.08 -24.63
N MET A 784 7.08 10.38 -24.85
CA MET A 784 8.03 11.28 -25.50
C MET A 784 9.25 11.53 -24.60
N PHE A 785 9.01 11.83 -23.32
CA PHE A 785 10.09 12.12 -22.37
C PHE A 785 10.98 10.91 -22.14
N GLU A 786 10.39 9.72 -22.00
CA GLU A 786 11.13 8.46 -21.87
C GLU A 786 11.99 8.18 -23.11
N MET A 787 11.43 8.35 -24.31
CA MET A 787 12.19 8.11 -25.54
C MET A 787 13.37 9.07 -25.66
N ILE A 788 13.15 10.36 -25.38
CA ILE A 788 14.21 11.38 -25.36
C ILE A 788 15.31 11.00 -24.35
N ALA A 789 14.92 10.59 -23.14
CA ALA A 789 15.88 10.16 -22.11
C ALA A 789 16.69 8.92 -22.57
N ARG A 790 16.04 7.94 -23.20
CA ARG A 790 16.71 6.75 -23.77
C ARG A 790 17.69 7.13 -24.88
N SER A 791 17.31 8.02 -25.80
CA SER A 791 18.16 8.53 -26.88
C SER A 791 19.35 9.37 -26.41
N VAL A 792 19.31 9.89 -25.18
CA VAL A 792 20.46 10.53 -24.53
C VAL A 792 21.40 9.49 -23.90
N THR A 793 20.86 8.41 -23.32
CA THR A 793 21.65 7.34 -22.68
C THR A 793 22.25 6.31 -23.66
N ASN A 794 21.58 6.03 -24.77
CA ASN A 794 22.10 5.26 -25.91
C ASN A 794 22.52 6.26 -26.99
N PRO A 795 23.69 6.13 -27.64
CA PRO A 795 24.29 7.18 -28.48
C PRO A 795 23.61 7.36 -29.85
N SER A 796 22.28 7.51 -29.88
CA SER A 796 21.51 7.88 -31.07
C SER A 796 21.42 9.40 -31.27
N LEU A 797 21.70 10.23 -30.26
CA LEU A 797 21.92 11.68 -30.41
C LEU A 797 23.42 12.03 -30.46
N PRO A 798 23.83 13.11 -31.15
CA PRO A 798 25.20 13.63 -31.03
C PRO A 798 25.51 13.96 -29.57
N SER A 799 26.75 13.73 -29.10
CA SER A 799 27.17 13.98 -27.70
C SER A 799 27.05 15.45 -27.23
N ILE A 800 26.66 16.37 -28.10
CA ILE A 800 26.59 17.82 -27.90
C ILE A 800 25.12 18.31 -27.84
N ALA A 801 24.11 17.43 -27.97
CA ALA A 801 22.72 17.87 -28.07
C ALA A 801 22.16 18.42 -26.73
N GLU A 802 21.66 19.66 -26.76
CA GLU A 802 20.97 20.29 -25.63
C GLU A 802 19.50 19.83 -25.58
N VAL A 803 19.10 19.19 -24.48
CA VAL A 803 17.77 18.55 -24.35
C VAL A 803 16.93 19.18 -23.24
N PHE A 804 15.74 19.63 -23.64
CA PHE A 804 14.73 20.26 -22.79
C PHE A 804 13.41 19.50 -22.88
N ALA A 805 13.28 18.43 -22.10
CA ALA A 805 12.00 17.75 -21.87
C ALA A 805 11.26 18.41 -20.69
N CYS A 806 10.05 18.90 -20.93
CA CYS A 806 9.30 19.74 -19.99
C CYS A 806 7.84 19.26 -19.83
N THR A 807 7.40 19.09 -18.58
CA THR A 807 5.99 18.81 -18.28
C THR A 807 5.24 20.08 -17.85
N VAL A 808 3.96 20.19 -18.18
CA VAL A 808 3.10 21.28 -17.69
C VAL A 808 2.46 20.88 -16.36
N GLY A 809 2.64 21.76 -15.37
CA GLY A 809 2.26 21.58 -13.98
C GLY A 809 3.35 20.93 -13.13
N GLN A 810 3.31 21.21 -11.82
CA GLN A 810 4.21 20.60 -10.83
C GLN A 810 3.70 19.22 -10.44
N LYS A 811 4.05 18.22 -11.24
CA LYS A 811 3.62 16.83 -11.04
C LYS A 811 4.75 15.84 -11.35
N PRO A 812 4.64 14.60 -10.86
CA PRO A 812 5.56 13.52 -11.24
C PRO A 812 5.59 13.34 -12.76
N SER A 813 6.80 13.33 -13.31
CA SER A 813 7.06 13.17 -14.74
C SER A 813 8.49 12.69 -14.96
N MET A 814 8.73 12.01 -16.08
CA MET A 814 10.05 11.67 -16.60
C MET A 814 10.76 12.89 -17.21
N ALA A 815 10.04 13.99 -17.43
CA ALA A 815 10.61 15.27 -17.86
C ALA A 815 11.62 15.81 -16.84
N LYS A 816 12.68 16.46 -17.33
CA LYS A 816 13.68 17.13 -16.48
C LYS A 816 13.21 18.50 -16.00
N TYR A 817 12.29 19.13 -16.72
CA TYR A 817 11.83 20.48 -16.43
C TYR A 817 10.31 20.54 -16.26
N TYR A 818 9.82 21.61 -15.64
CA TYR A 818 8.39 21.95 -15.65
C TYR A 818 8.12 23.42 -15.96
N LEU A 819 6.92 23.68 -16.46
CA LEU A 819 6.29 24.99 -16.59
C LEU A 819 4.99 24.97 -15.79
N ASP A 820 4.62 26.07 -15.14
CA ASP A 820 3.52 26.06 -14.16
C ASP A 820 2.15 25.84 -14.83
N ASP A 821 1.92 26.48 -15.98
CA ASP A 821 0.66 26.42 -16.72
C ASP A 821 0.86 26.70 -18.22
N THR A 822 -0.23 26.60 -18.97
CA THR A 822 -0.28 26.90 -20.42
C THR A 822 0.24 28.31 -20.74
N SER A 823 -0.02 29.31 -19.90
CA SER A 823 0.44 30.69 -20.16
C SER A 823 1.96 30.79 -20.07
N ASP A 824 2.57 30.10 -19.10
CA ASP A 824 4.03 30.00 -18.98
C ASP A 824 4.66 29.24 -20.16
N VAL A 825 3.97 28.25 -20.75
CA VAL A 825 4.37 27.63 -22.02
C VAL A 825 4.39 28.64 -23.15
N ILE A 826 3.32 29.41 -23.34
CA ILE A 826 3.24 30.41 -24.41
C ILE A 826 4.33 31.49 -24.24
N LYS A 827 4.56 31.99 -23.03
CA LYS A 827 5.64 32.97 -22.75
C LYS A 827 7.03 32.42 -23.07
N MET A 828 7.30 31.16 -22.71
CA MET A 828 8.57 30.51 -23.03
C MET A 828 8.77 30.41 -24.54
N LEU A 829 7.74 29.98 -25.28
CA LEU A 829 7.79 29.89 -26.73
C LEU A 829 7.92 31.27 -27.40
N GLN A 830 7.28 32.32 -26.86
CA GLN A 830 7.46 33.71 -27.30
C GLN A 830 8.91 34.18 -27.12
N GLY A 831 9.54 33.86 -26.00
CA GLY A 831 10.95 34.16 -25.75
C GLY A 831 11.87 33.51 -26.78
N VAL A 832 11.63 32.23 -27.08
CA VAL A 832 12.38 31.46 -28.08
C VAL A 832 12.14 32.00 -29.50
N ALA A 833 10.88 32.30 -29.86
CA ALA A 833 10.52 32.88 -31.15
C ALA A 833 11.14 34.28 -31.36
N SER A 834 11.19 35.10 -30.31
CA SER A 834 11.80 36.44 -30.36
C SER A 834 13.31 36.38 -30.59
N ALA A 835 13.99 35.40 -30.00
CA ALA A 835 15.41 35.16 -30.21
C ALA A 835 15.72 34.73 -31.66
N SER A 836 14.81 33.95 -32.26
CA SER A 836 14.90 33.59 -33.68
C SER A 836 14.76 34.80 -34.62
N GLY A 837 13.86 35.75 -34.30
CA GLY A 837 13.64 36.95 -35.10
C GLY A 837 14.79 37.96 -35.10
N GLN A 838 15.64 37.99 -34.07
CA GLN A 838 16.76 38.94 -33.96
C GLN A 838 17.92 38.64 -34.93
N LEU A 839 18.06 37.40 -35.43
CA LEU A 839 19.11 37.01 -36.39
C LEU A 839 18.83 37.45 -37.84
N ASN A 840 17.62 37.95 -38.14
CA ASN A 840 17.18 38.31 -39.51
C ASN A 840 17.17 39.81 -39.81
N LYS A 841 17.75 40.68 -38.97
CA LYS A 841 17.99 42.07 -39.37
C LYS A 841 19.31 42.17 -40.15
N PRO A 842 19.31 42.51 -41.46
CA PRO A 842 20.55 42.83 -42.15
C PRO A 842 21.13 44.10 -41.50
N ALA A 843 22.41 44.06 -41.15
CA ALA A 843 23.16 45.24 -40.73
C ALA A 843 23.31 46.20 -41.91
N LEU A 844 22.31 47.06 -42.14
CA LEU A 844 22.44 48.25 -42.97
C LEU A 844 23.13 49.34 -42.13
N CYS A 845 24.45 49.24 -42.05
CA CYS A 845 25.33 50.38 -41.76
C CYS A 845 25.88 50.88 -43.11
N GLU A 846 25.07 51.58 -43.87
CA GLU A 846 25.59 52.50 -44.89
C GLU A 846 25.76 53.87 -44.24
N VAL A 847 27.01 54.21 -43.93
CA VAL A 847 27.42 55.58 -43.67
C VAL A 847 27.86 56.15 -45.02
N SER A 848 27.03 57.01 -45.62
CA SER A 848 27.44 57.89 -46.72
C SER A 848 27.46 59.34 -46.23
N PHE A 849 28.59 60.00 -46.50
CA PHE A 849 28.92 61.37 -46.18
C PHE A 849 28.15 62.35 -47.06
N GLU A 850 27.77 63.51 -46.52
CA GLU A 850 27.91 64.81 -47.20
C GLU A 850 27.63 65.96 -46.21
N GLY A 851 28.62 66.85 -46.03
CA GLY A 851 28.44 68.14 -45.36
C GLY A 851 27.68 69.13 -46.26
N PRO A 852 27.29 70.31 -45.73
CA PRO A 852 28.11 71.48 -46.06
C PRO A 852 28.23 72.57 -44.97
N LEU A 853 29.33 73.32 -45.13
CA LEU A 853 29.81 74.57 -44.51
C LEU A 853 30.51 74.49 -43.14
#